data_AF-A0A8J2EHU5-F1
#
_entry.id   AF-A0A8J2EHU5-F1
#
_cell.length_a   1.000
_cell.length_b   1.000
_cell.length_c   1.000
_cell.angle_alpha   90.00
_cell.angle_beta   90.00
_cell.angle_gamma   90.00
#
_symmetry.space_group_name_H-M   'P 1'
#
loop_
_entity.id
_entity.type
_entity.pdbx_description
1 polymer ?
#
loop_
_entity_poly.entity_id
_entity_poly.type
_entity_poly.pdbx_seq_one_letter_code
_entity_poly.pdbx_strand_id
1 'polypeptide(L)'
;MYKFKEIQTVPPADAMIDIILSKTNRKTPTVVHPGYKISRIRNFYLRKIKFCQTAYGEKFQSMLAEFPRLDDIHPFYADLCNVLYDRDHYKLALGQISTCKNVIDNCAKDYVRMMKYADSLYRCKMLKRACLGRMCTAVKKLGPSLKYLEEIRQHLSRLPSINPTTRTLILTGFPNVGKSSFMNTVTNANVDVQPYAFTTKSLFLGHMDYKYSRWQVIDTPGILDHALEERNTIEMQAITALAHIPATILYFMDISETCGRNLREQVNLFNSLKPLFRSKPLLIVVNKIDLRTMADLTEAEQELLNSMAKDMENEVTIFPVSVQEKAGVDSVRTKACDLLLARRIDTKINSSKVDAIKNRIFIAQPTQPEVANSRPAFIPESVKKAHQVGVQQQVSGDVNMEMGDNSSDAKNNINLFSKGEGDRSSVMPKMRTQTERDLQEEHGGAGVYVADWNKEWLLAREDWKYDEAPEVYDGMNVADFIDTNILEKLAKLEEEERQELLAEGVEDTEEVLQSWQETEKEIAVMHRAIREKQVVNRDRKARTRMGQGGIERKRNKSLADVVAKLEETAATLGKGKNEIPDVEKLRGRSKARKRLTSVDDEDRSAMKKRKAGDGTAMDVDDDSAKRSAKSVARSLQRSRTAARSQSVNVRGLSIHTERSTSRVASAMRPELQEKAEIKKRKTTKQRNKEARKGEGDRHIPDFKPKHLFSGKRKAGKTDRR
;
A
#
# COMPACT_ATOMS: atom_id res chain seq x y z
N MET A 1 23.93 17.76 3.16
CA MET A 1 23.53 19.18 3.13
C MET A 1 22.70 19.43 4.38
N TYR A 2 23.02 20.46 5.16
CA TYR A 2 22.39 20.68 6.46
C TYR A 2 20.99 21.29 6.28
N LYS A 3 19.97 20.63 6.84
CA LYS A 3 18.56 21.01 6.66
C LYS A 3 18.00 21.67 7.93
N PHE A 4 18.49 22.87 8.22
CA PHE A 4 18.11 23.62 9.42
C PHE A 4 16.60 23.90 9.56
N LYS A 5 15.84 23.85 8.47
CA LYS A 5 14.38 24.00 8.43
C LYS A 5 13.59 22.75 8.88
N GLU A 6 14.23 21.58 9.02
CA GLU A 6 13.56 20.33 9.47
C GLU A 6 13.53 20.16 11.00
N ILE A 7 14.17 21.06 11.76
CA ILE A 7 14.18 21.02 13.24
C ILE A 7 12.79 21.39 13.79
N GLN A 8 12.20 20.50 14.59
CA GLN A 8 10.87 20.72 15.18
C GLN A 8 10.88 21.86 16.20
N THR A 9 9.74 22.53 16.36
CA THR A 9 9.53 23.52 17.41
C THR A 9 9.85 22.95 18.80
N VAL A 10 10.55 23.76 19.60
CA VAL A 10 10.92 23.51 20.99
C VAL A 10 9.89 24.21 21.87
N PRO A 11 8.88 23.50 22.41
CA PRO A 11 7.88 24.15 23.27
C PRO A 11 8.51 24.62 24.59
N PRO A 12 8.05 25.76 25.14
CA PRO A 12 8.49 26.20 26.46
C PRO A 12 8.12 25.18 27.55
N ALA A 13 8.85 25.19 28.66
CA ALA A 13 8.79 24.14 29.69
C ALA A 13 7.36 23.79 30.16
N ASP A 14 6.51 24.79 30.39
CA ASP A 14 5.13 24.58 30.84
C ASP A 14 4.24 23.95 29.77
N ALA A 15 4.30 24.45 28.53
CA ALA A 15 3.60 23.83 27.41
C ALA A 15 4.09 22.39 27.15
N MET A 16 5.39 22.12 27.30
CA MET A 16 5.94 20.76 27.20
C MET A 16 5.37 19.83 28.28
N ILE A 17 5.27 20.32 29.52
CA ILE A 17 4.68 19.58 30.64
C ILE A 17 3.20 19.29 30.36
N ASP A 18 2.42 20.27 29.92
CA ASP A 18 0.99 20.09 29.65
C ASP A 18 0.74 19.15 28.47
N ILE A 19 1.52 19.26 27.38
CA ILE A 19 1.48 18.33 26.24
C ILE A 19 1.73 16.89 26.73
N ILE A 20 2.75 16.65 27.57
CA ILE A 20 3.15 15.31 27.97
C ILE A 20 2.23 14.72 29.06
N LEU A 21 1.75 15.54 30.00
CA LEU A 21 0.74 15.12 30.98
C LEU A 21 -0.61 14.85 30.30
N SER A 22 -1.01 15.66 29.31
CA SER A 22 -2.22 15.45 28.49
C SER A 22 -2.10 14.19 27.62
N LYS A 23 -0.98 13.99 26.91
CA LYS A 23 -0.63 12.75 26.18
C LYS A 23 -0.72 11.54 27.11
N THR A 24 -0.19 11.65 28.33
CA THR A 24 -0.27 10.60 29.36
C THR A 24 -1.69 10.32 29.81
N ASN A 25 -2.52 11.34 30.05
CA ASN A 25 -3.88 11.14 30.53
C ASN A 25 -4.81 10.59 29.45
N ARG A 26 -4.64 11.04 28.19
CA ARG A 26 -5.42 10.59 27.04
C ARG A 26 -5.04 9.17 26.57
N LYS A 27 -3.76 8.81 26.53
CA LYS A 27 -3.29 7.49 26.02
C LYS A 27 -3.19 6.37 27.07
N THR A 28 -3.48 6.61 28.35
CA THR A 28 -3.44 5.55 29.38
C THR A 28 -4.73 5.51 30.21
N PRO A 29 -5.25 4.32 30.57
CA PRO A 29 -6.56 4.19 31.23
C PRO A 29 -6.66 5.05 32.50
N THR A 30 -7.84 5.64 32.75
CA THR A 30 -8.04 6.68 33.76
C THR A 30 -8.73 6.19 35.03
N VAL A 31 -9.62 5.20 34.91
CA VAL A 31 -10.44 4.67 36.02
C VAL A 31 -9.75 3.50 36.73
N VAL A 32 -9.76 3.53 38.06
CA VAL A 32 -9.30 2.44 38.96
C VAL A 32 -10.11 2.48 40.26
N HIS A 33 -10.57 1.33 40.74
CA HIS A 33 -11.39 1.23 41.96
C HIS A 33 -10.61 0.59 43.12
N PRO A 34 -10.91 0.91 44.39
CA PRO A 34 -10.22 0.33 45.56
C PRO A 34 -10.30 -1.20 45.64
N GLY A 35 -11.44 -1.80 45.27
CA GLY A 35 -11.66 -3.25 45.32
C GLY A 35 -10.93 -4.07 44.25
N TYR A 36 -10.05 -3.48 43.44
CA TYR A 36 -9.23 -4.22 42.48
C TYR A 36 -8.02 -4.88 43.15
N LYS A 37 -7.68 -6.12 42.74
CA LYS A 37 -6.46 -6.82 43.20
C LYS A 37 -5.23 -5.89 43.09
N ILE A 38 -4.44 -5.78 44.16
CA ILE A 38 -3.33 -4.81 44.28
C ILE A 38 -2.34 -4.85 43.10
N SER A 39 -2.10 -6.02 42.49
CA SER A 39 -1.30 -6.15 41.26
C SER A 39 -1.85 -5.31 40.09
N ARG A 40 -3.18 -5.28 39.88
CA ARG A 40 -3.84 -4.43 38.86
C ARG A 40 -3.67 -2.94 39.18
N ILE A 41 -3.73 -2.56 40.46
CA ILE A 41 -3.54 -1.17 40.91
C ILE A 41 -2.09 -0.72 40.73
N ARG A 42 -1.09 -1.54 41.13
CA ARG A 42 0.34 -1.29 40.88
C ARG A 42 0.60 -1.14 39.38
N ASN A 43 0.15 -2.09 38.56
CA ASN A 43 0.35 -2.06 37.11
C ASN A 43 -0.30 -0.85 36.43
N PHE A 44 -1.47 -0.40 36.91
CA PHE A 44 -2.14 0.82 36.43
C PHE A 44 -1.27 2.08 36.61
N TYR A 45 -0.71 2.29 37.81
CA TYR A 45 0.14 3.46 38.08
C TYR A 45 1.55 3.32 37.51
N LEU A 46 2.13 2.11 37.49
CA LEU A 46 3.40 1.81 36.81
C LEU A 46 3.31 2.15 35.32
N ARG A 47 2.19 1.83 34.64
CA ARG A 47 1.97 2.19 33.24
C ARG A 47 1.95 3.72 33.05
N LYS A 48 1.34 4.49 33.96
CA LYS A 48 1.34 5.96 33.88
C LYS A 48 2.74 6.58 34.11
N ILE A 49 3.53 6.06 35.06
CA ILE A 49 4.92 6.52 35.28
C ILE A 49 5.79 6.22 34.06
N LYS A 50 5.80 4.95 33.59
CA LYS A 50 6.62 4.54 32.44
C LYS A 50 6.22 5.28 31.16
N PHE A 51 4.92 5.44 30.89
CA PHE A 51 4.49 6.18 29.70
C PHE A 51 4.95 7.64 29.73
N CYS A 52 4.90 8.31 30.90
CA CYS A 52 5.37 9.68 31.03
C CYS A 52 6.89 9.79 30.86
N GLN A 53 7.65 8.85 31.45
CA GLN A 53 9.10 8.72 31.25
C GLN A 53 9.43 8.58 29.75
N THR A 54 8.82 7.61 29.06
CA THR A 54 9.04 7.39 27.62
C THR A 54 8.66 8.62 26.80
N ALA A 55 7.56 9.29 27.10
CA ALA A 55 7.14 10.49 26.36
C ALA A 55 8.09 11.69 26.51
N TYR A 56 8.71 11.89 27.68
CA TYR A 56 9.80 12.86 27.84
C TYR A 56 11.08 12.39 27.13
N GLY A 57 11.45 11.12 27.30
CA GLY A 57 12.63 10.52 26.65
C GLY A 57 12.58 10.61 25.12
N GLU A 58 11.43 10.35 24.51
CA GLU A 58 11.13 10.53 23.08
C GLU A 58 11.43 11.98 22.65
N LYS A 59 10.81 12.99 23.30
CA LYS A 59 10.91 14.38 22.81
C LYS A 59 12.27 15.01 23.10
N PHE A 60 12.94 14.67 24.20
CA PHE A 60 14.32 15.11 24.43
C PHE A 60 15.31 14.39 23.51
N GLN A 61 15.07 13.13 23.15
CA GLN A 61 15.91 12.43 22.16
C GLN A 61 15.72 12.99 20.75
N SER A 62 14.50 13.42 20.38
CA SER A 62 14.25 14.08 19.09
C SER A 62 15.01 15.41 19.02
N MET A 63 14.88 16.27 20.05
CA MET A 63 15.64 17.52 20.14
C MET A 63 17.17 17.30 20.01
N LEU A 64 17.74 16.36 20.78
CA LEU A 64 19.18 16.07 20.75
C LEU A 64 19.69 15.43 19.45
N ALA A 65 18.79 14.96 18.57
CA ALA A 65 19.13 14.39 17.27
C ALA A 65 18.84 15.35 16.10
N GLU A 66 17.88 16.26 16.26
CA GLU A 66 17.51 17.28 15.27
C GLU A 66 18.48 18.49 15.32
N PHE A 67 18.96 18.87 16.51
CA PHE A 67 19.90 19.99 16.64
C PHE A 67 21.32 19.63 16.13
N PRO A 68 21.96 20.50 15.32
CA PRO A 68 23.30 20.26 14.78
C PRO A 68 24.39 20.13 15.86
N ARG A 69 25.16 19.03 15.83
CA ARG A 69 26.38 18.90 16.64
C ARG A 69 27.52 19.68 15.98
N LEU A 70 27.88 20.83 16.55
CA LEU A 70 28.84 21.77 15.94
C LEU A 70 30.20 21.15 15.61
N ASP A 71 30.64 20.14 16.39
CA ASP A 71 31.95 19.50 16.22
C ASP A 71 32.04 18.52 15.04
N ASP A 72 30.91 17.98 14.56
CA ASP A 72 30.88 17.07 13.38
C ASP A 72 30.62 17.81 12.06
N ILE A 73 30.39 19.12 12.14
CA ILE A 73 29.86 19.92 11.03
C ILE A 73 31.00 20.61 10.29
N HIS A 74 30.77 20.87 9.00
CA HIS A 74 31.76 21.56 8.16
C HIS A 74 32.20 22.89 8.82
N PRO A 75 33.52 23.17 8.96
CA PRO A 75 34.04 24.30 9.74
C PRO A 75 33.34 25.65 9.51
N PHE A 76 33.09 26.04 8.25
CA PHE A 76 32.23 27.19 7.89
C PHE A 76 30.97 27.34 8.76
N TYR A 77 30.20 26.26 8.95
CA TYR A 77 28.96 26.27 9.71
C TYR A 77 29.19 26.16 11.23
N ALA A 78 30.27 25.51 11.68
CA ALA A 78 30.65 25.49 13.08
C ALA A 78 31.03 26.89 13.57
N ASP A 79 31.87 27.60 12.81
CA ASP A 79 32.33 28.96 13.13
C ASP A 79 31.21 29.99 12.92
N LEU A 80 30.38 29.85 11.88
CA LEU A 80 29.19 30.70 11.71
C LEU A 80 28.22 30.56 12.89
N CYS A 81 28.02 29.34 13.42
CA CYS A 81 27.24 29.13 14.63
C CYS A 81 27.94 29.67 15.88
N ASN A 82 29.27 29.61 15.97
CA ASN A 82 30.03 30.21 17.06
C ASN A 82 29.83 31.74 17.11
N VAL A 83 29.98 32.42 15.96
CA VAL A 83 29.78 33.88 15.83
C VAL A 83 28.32 34.31 16.08
N LEU A 84 27.33 33.48 15.72
CA LEU A 84 25.91 33.83 15.83
C LEU A 84 25.26 33.48 17.18
N TYR A 85 25.71 32.44 17.88
CA TYR A 85 24.95 31.84 18.98
C TYR A 85 25.75 31.61 20.28
N ASP A 86 27.07 31.83 20.26
CA ASP A 86 28.05 31.27 21.20
C ASP A 86 28.03 29.72 21.23
N ARG A 87 29.14 29.10 20.80
CA ARG A 87 29.34 27.65 20.81
C ARG A 87 29.18 27.06 22.22
N ASP A 88 29.61 27.77 23.26
CA ASP A 88 29.71 27.21 24.60
C ASP A 88 28.37 27.33 25.34
N HIS A 89 27.62 28.42 25.19
CA HIS A 89 26.21 28.48 25.62
C HIS A 89 25.32 27.47 24.85
N TYR A 90 25.55 27.30 23.54
CA TYR A 90 24.84 26.31 22.72
C TYR A 90 25.05 24.87 23.23
N LYS A 91 26.32 24.47 23.44
CA LYS A 91 26.66 23.15 23.97
C LYS A 91 26.12 22.95 25.39
N LEU A 92 26.17 23.98 26.23
CA LEU A 92 25.64 23.95 27.61
C LEU A 92 24.13 23.72 27.62
N ALA A 93 23.36 24.39 26.75
CA ALA A 93 21.91 24.21 26.65
C ALA A 93 21.52 22.77 26.23
N LEU A 94 22.20 22.19 25.24
CA LEU A 94 21.99 20.79 24.84
C LEU A 94 22.44 19.80 25.94
N GLY A 95 23.55 20.10 26.65
CA GLY A 95 23.99 19.34 27.82
C GLY A 95 22.96 19.33 28.95
N GLN A 96 22.26 20.44 29.17
CA GLN A 96 21.16 20.53 30.13
C GLN A 96 19.94 19.70 29.71
N ILE A 97 19.62 19.60 28.42
CA ILE A 97 18.59 18.65 27.93
C ILE A 97 19.00 17.20 28.24
N SER A 98 20.23 16.82 27.91
CA SER A 98 20.75 15.46 28.11
C SER A 98 20.78 15.05 29.59
N THR A 99 21.23 15.94 30.48
CA THR A 99 21.20 15.69 31.93
C THR A 99 19.78 15.64 32.48
N CYS A 100 18.85 16.49 32.02
CA CYS A 100 17.44 16.45 32.41
C CYS A 100 16.77 15.11 32.03
N LYS A 101 17.01 14.61 30.81
CA LYS A 101 16.57 13.27 30.35
C LYS A 101 17.05 12.18 31.31
N ASN A 102 18.34 12.17 31.66
CA ASN A 102 18.92 11.19 32.58
C ASN A 102 18.33 11.27 34.01
N VAL A 103 18.04 12.48 34.50
CA VAL A 103 17.35 12.70 35.79
C VAL A 103 15.93 12.14 35.77
N ILE A 104 15.18 12.33 34.67
CA ILE A 104 13.83 11.79 34.48
C ILE A 104 13.85 10.25 34.44
N ASP A 105 14.79 9.66 33.70
CA ASP A 105 14.95 8.20 33.63
C ASP A 105 15.29 7.58 34.99
N ASN A 106 16.19 8.20 35.75
CA ASN A 106 16.56 7.71 37.08
C ASN A 106 15.41 7.88 38.09
N CYS A 107 14.71 9.03 38.07
CA CYS A 107 13.49 9.24 38.85
C CYS A 107 12.43 8.16 38.54
N ALA A 108 12.21 7.84 37.26
CA ALA A 108 11.27 6.79 36.86
C ALA A 108 11.67 5.40 37.41
N LYS A 109 12.94 5.01 37.27
CA LYS A 109 13.48 3.73 37.79
C LYS A 109 13.24 3.59 39.29
N ASP A 110 13.49 4.64 40.07
CA ASP A 110 13.37 4.60 41.53
C ASP A 110 11.91 4.50 42.00
N TYR A 111 11.00 5.30 41.45
CA TYR A 111 9.58 5.19 41.80
C TYR A 111 8.95 3.89 41.28
N VAL A 112 9.42 3.34 40.16
CA VAL A 112 9.06 1.99 39.69
C VAL A 112 9.55 0.91 40.68
N ARG A 113 10.74 1.07 41.27
CA ARG A 113 11.25 0.17 42.33
C ARG A 113 10.38 0.26 43.59
N MET A 114 10.10 1.46 44.08
CA MET A 114 9.27 1.69 45.28
C MET A 114 7.83 1.19 45.11
N MET A 115 7.22 1.36 43.92
CA MET A 115 5.85 0.98 43.65
C MET A 115 5.59 -0.54 43.67
N LYS A 116 6.64 -1.37 43.60
CA LYS A 116 6.54 -2.83 43.84
C LYS A 116 6.02 -3.16 45.24
N TYR A 117 6.36 -2.35 46.24
CA TYR A 117 6.07 -2.58 47.65
C TYR A 117 4.82 -1.83 48.15
N ALA A 118 4.14 -1.07 47.29
CA ALA A 118 2.99 -0.27 47.69
C ALA A 118 1.76 -1.15 48.00
N ASP A 119 1.31 -1.12 49.25
CA ASP A 119 0.16 -1.83 49.83
C ASP A 119 -1.20 -1.42 49.24
N SER A 120 -1.43 -0.12 49.04
CA SER A 120 -2.76 0.48 48.96
C SER A 120 -2.92 1.40 47.75
N LEU A 121 -4.18 1.62 47.34
CA LEU A 121 -4.53 2.58 46.29
C LEU A 121 -3.99 3.99 46.59
N TYR A 122 -4.06 4.43 47.86
CA TYR A 122 -3.57 5.73 48.30
C TYR A 122 -2.04 5.83 48.15
N ARG A 123 -1.29 4.85 48.67
CA ARG A 123 0.18 4.82 48.57
C ARG A 123 0.65 4.80 47.12
N CYS A 124 -0.01 4.02 46.25
CA CYS A 124 0.27 4.05 44.80
C CYS A 124 -0.06 5.41 44.16
N LYS A 125 -1.21 6.03 44.50
CA LYS A 125 -1.63 7.35 43.99
C LYS A 125 -0.63 8.45 44.39
N MET A 126 -0.10 8.42 45.61
CA MET A 126 0.89 9.39 46.09
C MET A 126 2.27 9.19 45.46
N LEU A 127 2.79 7.95 45.38
CA LEU A 127 4.03 7.67 44.65
C LEU A 127 3.96 8.13 43.19
N LYS A 128 2.81 7.95 42.53
CA LYS A 128 2.58 8.47 41.17
C LYS A 128 2.57 10.00 41.10
N ARG A 129 1.96 10.69 42.07
CA ARG A 129 1.99 12.17 42.14
C ARG A 129 3.42 12.69 42.35
N ALA A 130 4.15 12.12 43.29
CA ALA A 130 5.52 12.52 43.62
C ALA A 130 6.50 12.29 42.44
N CYS A 131 6.37 11.16 41.74
CA CYS A 131 7.17 10.84 40.56
C CYS A 131 6.96 11.86 39.43
N LEU A 132 5.70 12.06 39.01
CA LEU A 132 5.38 13.02 37.94
C LEU A 132 5.71 14.45 38.35
N GLY A 133 5.48 14.84 39.61
CA GLY A 133 5.88 16.13 40.15
C GLY A 133 7.38 16.39 39.99
N ARG A 134 8.23 15.45 40.41
CA ARG A 134 9.70 15.57 40.25
C ARG A 134 10.14 15.62 38.78
N MET A 135 9.48 14.90 37.88
CA MET A 135 9.73 15.03 36.43
C MET A 135 9.40 16.44 35.93
N CYS A 136 8.22 16.98 36.26
CA CYS A 136 7.83 18.33 35.88
C CYS A 136 8.74 19.41 36.51
N THR A 137 9.20 19.24 37.76
CA THR A 137 10.18 20.15 38.38
C THR A 137 11.52 20.15 37.64
N ALA A 138 11.99 18.99 37.15
CA ALA A 138 13.20 18.92 36.35
C ALA A 138 13.04 19.68 35.02
N VAL A 139 11.89 19.55 34.35
CA VAL A 139 11.60 20.26 33.09
C VAL A 139 11.40 21.76 33.31
N LYS A 140 10.75 22.20 34.41
CA LYS A 140 10.64 23.65 34.73
C LYS A 140 12.01 24.31 34.92
N LYS A 141 13.01 23.62 35.48
CA LYS A 141 14.40 24.13 35.59
C LYS A 141 15.09 24.34 34.25
N LEU A 142 14.62 23.69 33.19
CA LEU A 142 15.15 23.76 31.82
C LEU A 142 14.53 24.92 31.00
N GLY A 143 13.62 25.71 31.60
CA GLY A 143 12.88 26.78 30.93
C GLY A 143 13.74 27.78 30.13
N PRO A 144 14.81 28.37 30.69
CA PRO A 144 15.68 29.30 29.95
C PRO A 144 16.33 28.64 28.73
N SER A 145 16.85 27.42 28.90
CA SER A 145 17.56 26.66 27.86
C SER A 145 16.63 26.30 26.69
N LEU A 146 15.38 25.93 26.98
CA LEU A 146 14.36 25.68 25.95
C LEU A 146 13.97 26.95 25.19
N LYS A 147 13.89 28.11 25.85
CA LYS A 147 13.61 29.40 25.20
C LYS A 147 14.74 29.78 24.24
N TYR A 148 15.98 29.77 24.71
CA TYR A 148 17.17 30.05 23.90
C TYR A 148 17.30 29.09 22.69
N LEU A 149 17.05 27.78 22.87
CA LEU A 149 17.07 26.83 21.76
C LEU A 149 15.94 27.04 20.74
N GLU A 150 14.75 27.49 21.15
CA GLU A 150 13.69 27.89 20.20
C GLU A 150 14.05 29.18 19.45
N GLU A 151 14.67 30.15 20.11
CA GLU A 151 15.17 31.39 19.48
C GLU A 151 16.26 31.09 18.44
N ILE A 152 17.24 30.24 18.79
CA ILE A 152 18.24 29.71 17.84
C ILE A 152 17.53 29.01 16.68
N ARG A 153 16.59 28.09 16.94
CA ARG A 153 15.90 27.32 15.91
C ARG A 153 15.18 28.22 14.91
N GLN A 154 14.53 29.29 15.38
CA GLN A 154 13.86 30.27 14.52
C GLN A 154 14.85 31.04 13.64
N HIS A 155 16.02 31.42 14.16
CA HIS A 155 17.07 32.08 13.37
C HIS A 155 17.73 31.11 12.38
N LEU A 156 18.10 29.92 12.85
CA LEU A 156 18.75 28.85 12.10
C LEU A 156 17.88 28.35 10.94
N SER A 157 16.55 28.32 11.12
CA SER A 157 15.58 28.03 10.06
C SER A 157 15.45 29.14 8.99
N ARG A 158 16.04 30.32 9.19
CA ARG A 158 16.11 31.42 8.20
C ARG A 158 17.45 31.50 7.46
N LEU A 159 18.51 30.87 7.99
CA LEU A 159 19.83 30.91 7.36
C LEU A 159 19.83 30.22 6.00
N PRO A 160 20.49 30.78 4.96
CA PRO A 160 20.55 30.18 3.64
C PRO A 160 21.36 28.89 3.63
N SER A 161 20.91 27.91 2.84
CA SER A 161 21.55 26.61 2.68
C SER A 161 22.71 26.66 1.68
N ILE A 162 23.76 27.41 2.04
CA ILE A 162 25.04 27.48 1.34
C ILE A 162 25.68 26.09 1.28
N ASN A 163 26.36 25.76 0.18
CA ASN A 163 27.21 24.58 0.12
C ASN A 163 28.67 25.00 -0.13
N PRO A 164 29.58 24.82 0.84
CA PRO A 164 30.96 25.27 0.70
C PRO A 164 31.72 24.53 -0.42
N THR A 165 31.26 23.35 -0.86
CA THR A 165 31.94 22.58 -1.91
C THR A 165 31.52 22.97 -3.33
N THR A 166 30.35 23.60 -3.52
CA THR A 166 29.88 24.02 -4.86
C THR A 166 30.65 25.20 -5.43
N ARG A 167 30.43 25.52 -6.71
CA ARG A 167 31.02 26.69 -7.36
C ARG A 167 30.34 27.95 -6.81
N THR A 168 31.15 28.84 -6.24
CA THR A 168 30.66 30.00 -5.49
C THR A 168 31.44 31.24 -5.90
N LEU A 169 30.74 32.36 -6.01
CA LEU A 169 31.29 33.72 -6.07
C LEU A 169 30.95 34.41 -4.74
N ILE A 170 31.87 35.19 -4.18
CA ILE A 170 31.65 36.01 -2.98
C ILE A 170 31.83 37.47 -3.35
N LEU A 171 30.81 38.29 -3.10
CA LEU A 171 30.86 39.74 -3.25
C LEU A 171 31.31 40.35 -1.93
N THR A 172 32.39 41.12 -1.93
CA THR A 172 32.95 41.75 -0.72
C THR A 172 33.46 43.17 -1.02
N GLY A 173 33.81 43.93 0.01
CA GLY A 173 34.09 45.38 -0.05
C GLY A 173 33.22 46.19 0.93
N PHE A 174 33.40 47.51 0.94
CA PHE A 174 32.74 48.44 1.86
C PHE A 174 31.18 48.39 1.78
N PRO A 175 30.46 48.96 2.77
CA PRO A 175 29.05 49.31 2.60
C PRO A 175 28.83 50.26 1.40
N ASN A 176 27.59 50.35 0.89
CA ASN A 176 27.15 51.31 -0.13
C ASN A 176 27.87 51.30 -1.52
N VAL A 177 28.85 50.43 -1.75
CA VAL A 177 29.52 50.25 -3.07
C VAL A 177 28.68 49.50 -4.12
N GLY A 178 27.48 49.03 -3.77
CA GLY A 178 26.53 48.42 -4.72
C GLY A 178 26.56 46.87 -4.86
N LYS A 179 27.18 46.15 -3.92
CA LYS A 179 27.27 44.66 -3.95
C LYS A 179 25.91 43.95 -4.09
N SER A 180 24.96 44.31 -3.23
CA SER A 180 23.61 43.72 -3.22
C SER A 180 22.84 44.04 -4.51
N SER A 181 23.05 45.24 -5.08
CA SER A 181 22.51 45.62 -6.40
C SER A 181 23.09 44.72 -7.50
N PHE A 182 24.39 44.44 -7.47
CA PHE A 182 25.02 43.51 -8.42
C PHE A 182 24.45 42.09 -8.28
N MET A 183 24.20 41.63 -7.04
CA MET A 183 23.55 40.33 -6.81
C MET A 183 22.13 40.27 -7.38
N ASN A 184 21.32 41.32 -7.25
CA ASN A 184 19.97 41.41 -7.82
C ASN A 184 19.97 41.51 -9.36
N THR A 185 21.02 42.09 -9.96
CA THR A 185 21.17 42.15 -11.44
C THR A 185 21.68 40.82 -12.02
N VAL A 186 22.53 40.10 -11.29
CA VAL A 186 23.16 38.83 -11.76
C VAL A 186 22.36 37.58 -11.39
N THR A 187 21.48 37.64 -10.40
CA THR A 187 20.70 36.50 -9.90
C THR A 187 19.25 36.88 -9.64
N ASN A 188 18.33 35.91 -9.71
CA ASN A 188 16.91 36.11 -9.36
C ASN A 188 16.67 36.23 -7.84
N ALA A 189 17.62 36.82 -7.10
CA ALA A 189 17.46 37.17 -5.70
C ALA A 189 16.85 38.57 -5.58
N ASN A 190 16.20 38.83 -4.45
CA ASN A 190 15.69 40.15 -4.08
C ASN A 190 16.24 40.52 -2.71
N VAL A 191 17.37 41.23 -2.69
CA VAL A 191 18.01 41.78 -1.49
C VAL A 191 17.68 43.27 -1.39
N ASP A 192 17.27 43.73 -0.21
CA ASP A 192 16.91 45.13 0.01
C ASP A 192 18.13 46.07 -0.17
N VAL A 193 18.07 46.92 -1.20
CA VAL A 193 19.05 47.97 -1.47
C VAL A 193 18.54 49.28 -0.87
N GLN A 194 19.37 49.92 -0.03
CA GLN A 194 19.10 51.20 0.61
C GLN A 194 20.42 51.99 0.76
N PRO A 195 20.40 53.33 0.87
CA PRO A 195 21.60 54.17 0.85
C PRO A 195 22.36 54.28 2.19
N TYR A 196 21.96 53.56 3.23
CA TYR A 196 22.61 53.58 4.55
C TYR A 196 23.40 52.29 4.82
N ALA A 197 24.50 52.38 5.56
CA ALA A 197 25.34 51.23 5.87
C ALA A 197 24.59 50.13 6.65
N PHE A 198 25.07 48.88 6.53
CA PHE A 198 24.49 47.69 7.17
C PHE A 198 23.04 47.35 6.78
N THR A 199 22.67 47.57 5.51
CA THR A 199 21.45 47.00 4.90
C THR A 199 21.39 45.48 5.08
N THR A 200 22.44 44.79 4.64
CA THR A 200 22.62 43.35 4.76
C THR A 200 23.31 43.01 6.09
N LYS A 201 22.55 42.51 7.06
CA LYS A 201 23.04 42.08 8.39
C LYS A 201 23.40 40.59 8.48
N SER A 202 23.17 39.87 7.38
CA SER A 202 23.43 38.44 7.22
C SER A 202 23.95 38.16 5.81
N LEU A 203 24.65 37.04 5.63
CA LEU A 203 24.98 36.52 4.29
C LEU A 203 23.70 36.23 3.49
N PHE A 204 23.60 36.77 2.27
CA PHE A 204 22.54 36.43 1.32
C PHE A 204 23.06 35.46 0.25
N LEU A 205 22.17 34.65 -0.33
CA LEU A 205 22.52 33.61 -1.32
C LEU A 205 21.66 33.75 -2.57
N GLY A 206 22.30 34.10 -3.69
CA GLY A 206 21.74 34.09 -5.03
C GLY A 206 22.13 32.83 -5.80
N HIS A 207 21.34 32.50 -6.82
CA HIS A 207 21.64 31.44 -7.78
C HIS A 207 21.59 31.98 -9.20
N MET A 208 22.58 31.57 -10.00
CA MET A 208 22.65 31.79 -11.44
C MET A 208 23.13 30.52 -12.13
N ASP A 209 22.83 30.37 -13.40
CA ASP A 209 23.31 29.27 -14.24
C ASP A 209 24.25 29.81 -15.32
N TYR A 210 25.43 29.20 -15.45
CA TYR A 210 26.47 29.61 -16.41
C TYR A 210 27.26 28.38 -16.89
N LYS A 211 27.47 28.26 -18.20
CA LYS A 211 28.03 27.08 -18.89
C LYS A 211 27.38 25.77 -18.39
N TYR A 212 26.05 25.73 -18.45
CA TYR A 212 25.17 24.62 -18.02
C TYR A 212 25.41 24.11 -16.58
N SER A 213 26.06 24.92 -15.73
CA SER A 213 26.33 24.63 -14.33
C SER A 213 25.61 25.65 -13.45
N ARG A 214 25.03 25.20 -12.34
CA ARG A 214 24.53 26.12 -11.31
C ARG A 214 25.66 26.65 -10.43
N TRP A 215 25.58 27.93 -10.12
CA TRP A 215 26.50 28.68 -9.28
C TRP A 215 25.78 29.25 -8.06
N GLN A 216 26.56 29.51 -7.01
CA GLN A 216 26.14 30.24 -5.83
C GLN A 216 26.79 31.63 -5.86
N VAL A 217 26.02 32.69 -5.64
CA VAL A 217 26.55 34.04 -5.41
C VAL A 217 26.23 34.38 -3.97
N ILE A 218 27.25 34.72 -3.18
CA ILE A 218 27.08 35.13 -1.78
C ILE A 218 27.41 36.61 -1.68
N ASP A 219 26.41 37.42 -1.34
CA ASP A 219 26.64 38.81 -0.91
C ASP A 219 26.99 38.81 0.58
N THR A 220 28.10 39.46 0.92
CA THR A 220 28.49 39.63 2.33
C THR A 220 28.08 41.01 2.83
N PRO A 221 27.75 41.12 4.13
CA PRO A 221 27.76 42.42 4.81
C PRO A 221 29.03 43.23 4.47
N GLY A 222 28.88 44.56 4.40
CA GLY A 222 30.02 45.46 4.23
C GLY A 222 30.99 45.33 5.40
N ILE A 223 32.26 45.16 5.09
CA ILE A 223 33.35 45.07 6.07
C ILE A 223 33.97 46.46 6.21
N LEU A 224 34.30 46.87 7.43
CA LEU A 224 35.08 48.07 7.72
C LEU A 224 36.51 47.70 8.15
N ASP A 225 37.43 48.65 8.05
CA ASP A 225 38.87 48.43 8.31
C ASP A 225 39.23 48.52 9.81
N HIS A 226 38.55 47.71 10.62
CA HIS A 226 38.82 47.53 12.06
C HIS A 226 39.80 46.38 12.32
N ALA A 227 40.47 46.36 13.47
CA ALA A 227 41.28 45.20 13.88
C ALA A 227 40.39 43.96 14.06
N LEU A 228 40.92 42.75 13.79
CA LEU A 228 40.12 41.52 13.78
C LEU A 228 39.40 41.24 15.10
N GLU A 229 39.96 41.68 16.23
CA GLU A 229 39.40 41.51 17.58
C GLU A 229 38.27 42.51 17.91
N GLU A 230 38.19 43.63 17.17
CA GLU A 230 37.20 44.70 17.35
C GLU A 230 35.99 44.58 16.39
N ARG A 231 36.04 43.61 15.46
CA ARG A 231 35.02 43.47 14.39
C ARG A 231 33.69 42.93 14.92
N ASN A 232 32.60 43.49 14.41
CA ASN A 232 31.25 43.15 14.82
C ASN A 232 30.86 41.73 14.39
N THR A 233 29.88 41.12 15.05
CA THR A 233 29.34 39.79 14.68
C THR A 233 28.82 39.72 13.24
N ILE A 234 28.41 40.86 12.66
CA ILE A 234 28.01 41.00 11.25
C ILE A 234 29.23 40.88 10.31
N GLU A 235 30.36 41.49 10.66
CA GLU A 235 31.60 41.47 9.88
C GLU A 235 32.31 40.12 10.02
N MET A 236 32.24 39.51 11.20
CA MET A 236 32.76 38.16 11.46
C MET A 236 32.04 37.09 10.63
N GLN A 237 30.76 37.26 10.27
CA GLN A 237 30.09 36.38 9.29
C GLN A 237 30.72 36.49 7.90
N ALA A 238 31.05 37.70 7.44
CA ALA A 238 31.70 37.93 6.15
C ALA A 238 33.10 37.31 6.12
N ILE A 239 33.88 37.47 7.20
CA ILE A 239 35.20 36.84 7.37
C ILE A 239 35.07 35.32 7.40
N THR A 240 34.07 34.75 8.09
CA THR A 240 33.84 33.30 8.14
C THR A 240 33.57 32.72 6.74
N ALA A 241 32.81 33.44 5.89
CA ALA A 241 32.62 33.07 4.49
C ALA A 241 33.92 33.20 3.66
N LEU A 242 34.61 34.33 3.80
CA LEU A 242 35.88 34.62 3.09
C LEU A 242 37.02 33.67 3.49
N ALA A 243 37.02 33.11 4.71
CA ALA A 243 37.95 32.09 5.14
C ALA A 243 37.58 30.71 4.56
N HIS A 244 36.42 30.17 4.91
CA HIS A 244 36.12 28.74 4.70
C HIS A 244 35.63 28.36 3.30
N ILE A 245 35.10 29.28 2.50
CA ILE A 245 34.47 28.92 1.21
C ILE A 245 35.47 29.05 0.05
N PRO A 246 35.77 27.98 -0.71
CA PRO A 246 36.60 28.02 -1.92
C PRO A 246 35.85 28.65 -3.12
N ALA A 247 35.78 29.97 -3.12
CA ALA A 247 35.08 30.80 -4.09
C ALA A 247 36.04 31.68 -4.94
N THR A 248 35.53 32.26 -6.03
CA THR A 248 36.11 33.52 -6.55
C THR A 248 35.66 34.67 -5.66
N ILE A 249 36.58 35.57 -5.32
CA ILE A 249 36.29 36.77 -4.56
C ILE A 249 36.18 37.94 -5.55
N LEU A 250 35.06 38.66 -5.50
CA LEU A 250 34.85 39.90 -6.24
C LEU A 250 34.92 41.04 -5.22
N TYR A 251 35.99 41.82 -5.25
CA TYR A 251 36.17 42.98 -4.40
C TYR A 251 35.58 44.21 -5.07
N PHE A 252 34.52 44.76 -4.49
CA PHE A 252 33.80 45.92 -5.02
C PHE A 252 34.38 47.22 -4.47
N MET A 253 34.72 48.12 -5.38
CA MET A 253 35.19 49.48 -5.13
C MET A 253 34.29 50.50 -5.82
N ASP A 254 34.43 51.76 -5.42
CA ASP A 254 33.62 52.89 -5.84
C ASP A 254 34.51 54.12 -6.10
N ILE A 255 34.65 54.53 -7.37
CA ILE A 255 35.45 55.70 -7.80
C ILE A 255 34.76 57.03 -7.45
N SER A 256 33.43 57.02 -7.32
CA SER A 256 32.62 58.22 -7.08
C SER A 256 32.70 58.73 -5.64
N GLU A 257 33.33 57.95 -4.74
CA GLU A 257 33.39 58.14 -3.28
C GLU A 257 32.02 58.25 -2.58
N THR A 258 30.90 58.07 -3.31
CA THR A 258 29.52 58.15 -2.78
C THR A 258 29.17 57.06 -1.76
N CYS A 259 30.01 56.04 -1.59
CA CYS A 259 29.97 55.15 -0.43
C CYS A 259 30.38 55.82 0.90
N GLY A 260 30.83 57.08 0.89
CA GLY A 260 31.28 57.83 2.06
C GLY A 260 32.67 57.44 2.56
N ARG A 261 33.51 56.92 1.66
CA ARG A 261 34.85 56.36 1.97
C ARG A 261 35.81 56.59 0.80
N ASN A 262 36.92 57.28 1.07
CA ASN A 262 37.87 57.67 0.05
C ASN A 262 38.58 56.47 -0.58
N LEU A 263 39.03 56.60 -1.84
CA LEU A 263 39.68 55.51 -2.58
C LEU A 263 40.85 54.88 -1.80
N ARG A 264 41.65 55.68 -1.10
CA ARG A 264 42.77 55.20 -0.28
C ARG A 264 42.33 54.29 0.88
N GLU A 265 41.18 54.54 1.49
CA GLU A 265 40.63 53.66 2.53
C GLU A 265 40.10 52.35 1.93
N GLN A 266 39.56 52.41 0.71
CA GLN A 266 39.15 51.23 -0.06
C GLN A 266 40.35 50.33 -0.43
N VAL A 267 41.53 50.91 -0.67
CA VAL A 267 42.80 50.18 -0.89
C VAL A 267 43.39 49.64 0.43
N ASN A 268 43.26 50.37 1.55
CA ASN A 268 43.71 49.88 2.86
C ASN A 268 42.96 48.60 3.27
N LEU A 269 41.62 48.58 3.18
CA LEU A 269 40.82 47.39 3.46
C LEU A 269 41.15 46.21 2.54
N PHE A 270 41.46 46.47 1.26
CA PHE A 270 41.92 45.42 0.34
C PHE A 270 43.22 44.79 0.85
N ASN A 271 44.18 45.61 1.28
CA ASN A 271 45.45 45.15 1.84
C ASN A 271 45.30 44.46 3.21
N SER A 272 44.37 44.89 4.08
CA SER A 272 44.12 44.21 5.36
C SER A 272 43.40 42.86 5.20
N LEU A 273 42.58 42.70 4.15
CA LEU A 273 41.94 41.43 3.78
C LEU A 273 42.83 40.50 2.91
N LYS A 274 43.87 41.04 2.25
CA LYS A 274 44.79 40.32 1.35
C LYS A 274 45.28 38.95 1.85
N PRO A 275 45.60 38.72 3.14
CA PRO A 275 45.99 37.40 3.63
C PRO A 275 44.92 36.30 3.44
N LEU A 276 43.63 36.66 3.48
CA LEU A 276 42.51 35.74 3.29
C LEU A 276 42.33 35.32 1.82
N PHE A 277 42.93 36.06 0.88
CA PHE A 277 42.74 35.86 -0.56
C PHE A 277 43.75 34.89 -1.18
N ARG A 278 44.85 34.54 -0.47
CA ARG A 278 46.03 33.86 -1.06
C ARG A 278 45.75 32.55 -1.81
N SER A 279 44.70 31.82 -1.43
CA SER A 279 44.32 30.53 -2.05
C SER A 279 43.19 30.63 -3.09
N LYS A 280 42.71 31.84 -3.42
CA LYS A 280 41.43 32.06 -4.13
C LYS A 280 41.65 32.96 -5.35
N PRO A 281 40.94 32.73 -6.49
CA PRO A 281 40.94 33.68 -7.58
C PRO A 281 40.22 34.97 -7.14
N LEU A 282 40.78 36.11 -7.53
CA LEU A 282 40.39 37.44 -7.07
C LEU A 282 40.15 38.34 -8.29
N LEU A 283 39.09 39.14 -8.22
CA LEU A 283 38.70 40.10 -9.25
C LEU A 283 38.38 41.44 -8.57
N ILE A 284 38.93 42.53 -9.09
CA ILE A 284 38.59 43.88 -8.60
C ILE A 284 37.50 44.43 -9.53
N VAL A 285 36.32 44.68 -8.96
CA VAL A 285 35.16 45.22 -9.66
C VAL A 285 34.97 46.65 -9.22
N VAL A 286 35.03 47.58 -10.16
CA VAL A 286 35.04 49.01 -9.88
C VAL A 286 33.74 49.60 -10.41
N ASN A 287 32.84 49.94 -9.48
CA ASN A 287 31.45 50.27 -9.75
C ASN A 287 31.21 51.79 -9.82
N LYS A 288 30.00 52.16 -10.28
CA LYS A 288 29.50 53.55 -10.43
C LYS A 288 30.27 54.39 -11.44
N ILE A 289 30.74 53.75 -12.52
CA ILE A 289 31.43 54.44 -13.63
C ILE A 289 30.54 55.47 -14.35
N ASP A 290 29.22 55.34 -14.19
CA ASP A 290 28.17 56.30 -14.59
C ASP A 290 28.26 57.65 -13.86
N LEU A 291 28.90 57.71 -12.68
CA LEU A 291 29.10 58.96 -11.91
C LEU A 291 30.50 59.57 -12.09
N ARG A 292 31.52 58.74 -12.32
CA ARG A 292 32.92 59.15 -12.55
C ARG A 292 33.63 58.07 -13.33
N THR A 293 34.17 58.38 -14.51
CA THR A 293 34.78 57.37 -15.39
C THR A 293 36.22 57.04 -14.97
N MET A 294 36.77 55.96 -15.52
CA MET A 294 38.18 55.59 -15.34
C MET A 294 39.17 56.64 -15.89
N ALA A 295 38.74 57.50 -16.82
CA ALA A 295 39.58 58.57 -17.37
C ALA A 295 39.67 59.78 -16.43
N ASP A 296 38.68 59.96 -15.55
CA ASP A 296 38.58 61.09 -14.61
C ASP A 296 39.31 60.83 -13.27
N LEU A 297 40.13 59.78 -13.23
CA LEU A 297 41.01 59.43 -12.11
C LEU A 297 42.33 60.18 -12.23
N THR A 298 42.78 60.82 -11.15
CA THR A 298 44.12 61.42 -11.10
C THR A 298 45.21 60.34 -11.20
N GLU A 299 46.40 60.71 -11.69
CA GLU A 299 47.52 59.77 -11.86
C GLU A 299 47.83 58.99 -10.57
N ALA A 300 47.80 59.66 -9.41
CA ALA A 300 47.99 59.03 -8.11
C ALA A 300 46.88 58.03 -7.72
N GLU A 301 45.62 58.28 -8.09
CA GLU A 301 44.54 57.30 -7.90
C GLU A 301 44.69 56.10 -8.87
N GLN A 302 45.13 56.36 -10.10
CA GLN A 302 45.43 55.29 -11.06
C GLN A 302 46.62 54.43 -10.59
N GLU A 303 47.67 55.03 -9.99
CA GLU A 303 48.76 54.28 -9.35
C GLU A 303 48.27 53.42 -8.17
N LEU A 304 47.34 53.94 -7.35
CA LEU A 304 46.71 53.17 -6.26
C LEU A 304 45.85 52.00 -6.74
N LEU A 305 45.20 52.12 -7.91
CA LEU A 305 44.53 50.98 -8.55
C LEU A 305 45.55 49.97 -9.12
N ASN A 306 46.59 50.47 -9.78
CA ASN A 306 47.62 49.65 -10.42
C ASN A 306 48.53 48.90 -9.41
N SER A 307 48.74 49.42 -8.20
CA SER A 307 49.50 48.70 -7.15
C SER A 307 48.77 47.43 -6.69
N MET A 308 47.46 47.48 -6.47
CA MET A 308 46.67 46.29 -6.14
C MET A 308 46.71 45.20 -7.21
N ALA A 309 46.89 45.58 -8.49
CA ALA A 309 47.06 44.64 -9.60
C ALA A 309 48.49 44.07 -9.67
N LYS A 310 49.52 44.86 -9.34
CA LYS A 310 50.94 44.47 -9.37
C LYS A 310 51.38 43.66 -8.15
N ASP A 311 50.86 43.96 -6.95
CA ASP A 311 51.36 43.43 -5.68
C ASP A 311 50.89 41.99 -5.37
N MET A 312 50.52 41.20 -6.38
CA MET A 312 49.95 39.86 -6.23
C MET A 312 50.64 38.85 -7.14
N GLU A 313 51.02 37.69 -6.56
CA GLU A 313 51.55 36.51 -7.28
C GLU A 313 50.55 35.90 -8.30
N ASN A 314 49.35 36.48 -8.41
CA ASN A 314 48.27 36.07 -9.31
C ASN A 314 47.84 37.29 -10.12
N GLU A 315 47.57 37.09 -11.41
CA GLU A 315 47.08 38.11 -12.34
C GLU A 315 45.70 38.66 -11.93
N VAL A 316 45.68 39.69 -11.07
CA VAL A 316 44.45 40.36 -10.64
C VAL A 316 44.00 41.32 -11.74
N THR A 317 42.80 41.08 -12.26
CA THR A 317 42.20 41.92 -13.31
C THR A 317 41.17 42.89 -12.71
N ILE A 318 41.23 44.14 -13.18
CA ILE A 318 40.35 45.23 -12.78
C ILE A 318 39.27 45.39 -13.86
N PHE A 319 38.00 45.50 -13.47
CA PHE A 319 36.87 45.68 -14.38
C PHE A 319 36.01 46.90 -14.01
N PRO A 320 35.87 47.91 -14.89
CA PRO A 320 34.86 48.96 -14.75
C PRO A 320 33.46 48.42 -14.99
N VAL A 321 32.50 48.79 -14.15
CA VAL A 321 31.09 48.36 -14.20
C VAL A 321 30.15 49.51 -13.83
N SER A 322 29.00 49.62 -14.50
CA SER A 322 27.81 50.26 -13.93
C SER A 322 26.76 49.20 -13.64
N VAL A 323 26.41 49.02 -12.36
CA VAL A 323 25.31 48.12 -11.99
C VAL A 323 23.94 48.71 -12.34
N GLN A 324 23.83 50.03 -12.43
CA GLN A 324 22.59 50.74 -12.74
C GLN A 324 22.25 50.65 -14.24
N GLU A 325 23.22 50.94 -15.10
CA GLU A 325 23.08 50.80 -16.56
C GLU A 325 23.29 49.34 -17.03
N LYS A 326 23.75 48.46 -16.13
CA LYS A 326 24.15 47.06 -16.36
C LYS A 326 25.39 46.89 -17.25
N ALA A 327 26.03 47.98 -17.67
CA ALA A 327 27.29 47.98 -18.41
C ALA A 327 28.40 47.23 -17.64
N GLY A 328 29.07 46.29 -18.30
CA GLY A 328 30.19 45.51 -17.74
C GLY A 328 29.82 44.39 -16.75
N VAL A 329 28.55 44.27 -16.32
CA VAL A 329 28.12 43.23 -15.36
C VAL A 329 28.36 41.81 -15.90
N ASP A 330 28.04 41.59 -17.17
CA ASP A 330 28.11 40.26 -17.81
C ASP A 330 29.55 39.81 -18.13
N SER A 331 30.47 40.74 -18.43
CA SER A 331 31.89 40.41 -18.64
C SER A 331 32.57 40.03 -17.32
N VAL A 332 32.28 40.76 -16.23
CA VAL A 332 32.69 40.42 -14.86
C VAL A 332 32.17 39.03 -14.45
N ARG A 333 30.87 38.75 -14.64
CA ARG A 333 30.28 37.43 -14.36
C ARG A 333 31.02 36.32 -15.09
N THR A 334 31.28 36.51 -16.38
CA THR A 334 31.91 35.53 -17.27
C THR A 334 33.36 35.25 -16.85
N LYS A 335 34.20 36.28 -16.67
CA LYS A 335 35.60 36.13 -16.23
C LYS A 335 35.71 35.54 -14.82
N ALA A 336 34.88 35.98 -13.87
CA ALA A 336 34.87 35.47 -12.49
C ALA A 336 34.54 33.97 -12.41
N CYS A 337 33.64 33.49 -13.28
CA CYS A 337 33.31 32.08 -13.39
C CYS A 337 34.44 31.27 -14.05
N ASP A 338 34.98 31.75 -15.17
CA ASP A 338 36.01 31.01 -15.92
C ASP A 338 37.32 30.87 -15.12
N LEU A 339 37.70 31.88 -14.33
CA LEU A 339 38.82 31.80 -13.38
C LEU A 339 38.62 30.71 -12.32
N LEU A 340 37.39 30.50 -11.83
CA LEU A 340 37.10 29.39 -10.90
C LEU A 340 37.04 28.05 -11.60
N LEU A 341 36.56 28.00 -12.85
CA LEU A 341 36.52 26.77 -13.63
C LEU A 341 37.93 26.26 -13.91
N ALA A 342 38.86 27.11 -14.34
CA ALA A 342 40.26 26.75 -14.55
C ALA A 342 40.86 26.08 -13.30
N ARG A 343 40.95 26.82 -12.18
CA ARG A 343 41.52 26.29 -10.92
C ARG A 343 40.83 25.02 -10.43
N ARG A 344 39.50 24.87 -10.61
CA ARG A 344 38.78 23.65 -10.24
C ARG A 344 38.97 22.50 -11.22
N ILE A 345 39.28 22.77 -12.48
CA ILE A 345 39.68 21.76 -13.48
C ILE A 345 41.09 21.28 -13.14
N ASP A 346 42.05 22.18 -12.89
CA ASP A 346 43.44 21.83 -12.52
C ASP A 346 43.48 20.95 -11.26
N THR A 347 42.80 21.42 -10.19
CA THR A 347 42.64 20.68 -8.92
C THR A 347 42.00 19.30 -9.14
N LYS A 348 41.13 19.17 -10.15
CA LYS A 348 40.48 17.89 -10.47
C LYS A 348 41.39 16.99 -11.32
N ILE A 349 42.13 17.54 -12.29
CA ILE A 349 43.14 16.84 -13.11
C ILE A 349 44.20 16.20 -12.22
N ASN A 350 44.64 16.92 -11.20
CA ASN A 350 45.57 16.42 -10.17
C ASN A 350 44.94 15.37 -9.22
N SER A 351 43.73 14.86 -9.51
CA SER A 351 43.04 13.83 -8.72
C SER A 351 42.61 12.64 -9.59
N SER A 352 42.76 11.43 -9.04
CA SER A 352 42.33 10.16 -9.68
C SER A 352 40.82 10.06 -9.96
N LYS A 353 40.02 11.07 -9.58
CA LYS A 353 38.59 11.17 -9.90
C LYS A 353 38.32 11.55 -11.37
N VAL A 354 39.35 11.86 -12.16
CA VAL A 354 39.19 12.06 -13.62
C VAL A 354 39.03 10.74 -14.35
N ASP A 355 39.73 9.68 -13.95
CA ASP A 355 39.74 8.40 -14.68
C ASP A 355 38.35 7.79 -14.79
N ALA A 356 37.58 7.82 -13.69
CA ALA A 356 36.17 7.40 -13.65
C ALA A 356 35.21 8.23 -14.54
N ILE A 357 35.69 9.33 -15.14
CA ILE A 357 34.91 10.26 -15.98
C ILE A 357 35.44 10.28 -17.43
N LYS A 358 36.67 9.80 -17.71
CA LYS A 358 37.26 9.79 -19.07
C LYS A 358 36.32 9.21 -20.13
N ASN A 359 35.65 8.08 -19.82
CA ASN A 359 34.69 7.42 -20.71
C ASN A 359 33.46 8.27 -21.07
N ARG A 360 33.18 9.37 -20.37
CA ARG A 360 32.10 10.33 -20.68
C ARG A 360 32.57 11.58 -21.42
N ILE A 361 33.89 11.79 -21.48
CA ILE A 361 34.54 12.91 -22.18
C ILE A 361 35.04 12.44 -23.56
N PHE A 362 35.39 11.16 -23.68
CA PHE A 362 35.76 10.54 -24.94
C PHE A 362 34.59 10.53 -25.94
N ILE A 363 34.77 11.25 -27.05
CA ILE A 363 33.87 11.21 -28.21
C ILE A 363 34.36 10.07 -29.10
N ALA A 364 33.55 9.03 -29.24
CA ALA A 364 33.87 7.89 -30.11
C ALA A 364 33.85 8.32 -31.58
N GLN A 365 34.99 8.19 -32.26
CA GLN A 365 35.10 8.37 -33.71
C GLN A 365 34.88 7.01 -34.42
N PRO A 366 34.15 6.97 -35.55
CA PRO A 366 33.96 5.74 -36.32
C PRO A 366 35.31 5.29 -36.94
N THR A 367 35.67 4.02 -36.75
CA THR A 367 37.04 3.53 -37.02
C THR A 367 37.41 3.45 -38.50
N GLN A 368 36.44 3.31 -39.41
CA GLN A 368 36.68 3.26 -40.86
C GLN A 368 35.37 3.53 -41.63
N PRO A 369 35.39 4.25 -42.78
CA PRO A 369 34.22 4.54 -43.58
C PRO A 369 33.96 3.46 -44.67
N GLU A 370 33.98 2.17 -44.32
CA GLU A 370 33.81 1.06 -45.28
C GLU A 370 32.34 0.82 -45.72
N VAL A 371 31.66 1.85 -46.22
CA VAL A 371 30.53 1.67 -47.15
C VAL A 371 30.48 2.83 -48.13
N ALA A 372 30.37 2.53 -49.44
CA ALA A 372 30.14 3.55 -50.49
C ALA A 372 28.74 4.22 -50.44
N ASN A 373 27.94 3.91 -49.42
CA ASN A 373 26.56 4.39 -49.27
C ASN A 373 26.49 5.52 -48.24
N SER A 374 26.36 6.75 -48.72
CA SER A 374 26.14 7.92 -47.87
C SER A 374 24.88 7.76 -47.01
N ARG A 375 24.97 8.09 -45.71
CA ARG A 375 23.86 8.09 -44.76
C ARG A 375 23.56 9.53 -44.30
N PRO A 376 22.97 10.38 -45.16
CA PRO A 376 22.63 11.75 -44.78
C PRO A 376 21.51 11.78 -43.73
N ALA A 377 21.49 12.83 -42.91
CA ALA A 377 20.39 13.06 -41.97
C ALA A 377 19.11 13.44 -42.72
N PHE A 378 18.11 12.54 -42.74
CA PHE A 378 16.83 12.79 -43.38
C PHE A 378 15.96 13.71 -42.52
N ILE A 379 15.88 14.98 -42.92
CA ILE A 379 15.00 15.99 -42.31
C ILE A 379 13.95 16.41 -43.36
N PRO A 380 12.65 16.14 -43.13
CA PRO A 380 11.57 16.49 -44.05
C PRO A 380 11.49 17.99 -44.35
N GLU A 381 11.00 18.33 -45.55
CA GLU A 381 10.87 19.73 -45.96
C GLU A 381 9.88 20.54 -45.11
N SER A 382 8.80 19.92 -44.63
CA SER A 382 7.82 20.56 -43.75
C SER A 382 8.50 21.12 -42.50
N VAL A 383 9.38 20.34 -41.87
CA VAL A 383 10.16 20.75 -40.69
C VAL A 383 11.16 21.86 -41.04
N LYS A 384 11.84 21.77 -42.20
CA LYS A 384 12.77 22.82 -42.67
C LYS A 384 12.05 24.16 -42.90
N LYS A 385 10.89 24.13 -43.58
CA LYS A 385 10.04 25.29 -43.87
C LYS A 385 9.50 25.90 -42.57
N ALA A 386 8.99 25.09 -41.65
CA ALA A 386 8.55 25.54 -40.32
C ALA A 386 9.69 26.18 -39.50
N HIS A 387 10.90 25.59 -39.53
CA HIS A 387 12.06 26.15 -38.83
C HIS A 387 12.51 27.49 -39.42
N GLN A 388 12.56 27.61 -40.76
CA GLN A 388 12.87 28.87 -41.45
C GLN A 388 11.87 29.99 -41.10
N VAL A 389 10.57 29.69 -41.10
CA VAL A 389 9.52 30.63 -40.70
C VAL A 389 9.65 31.03 -39.22
N GLY A 390 10.02 30.10 -38.34
CA GLY A 390 10.30 30.39 -36.93
C GLY A 390 11.48 31.34 -36.75
N VAL A 391 12.61 31.08 -37.42
CA VAL A 391 13.83 31.91 -37.35
C VAL A 391 13.57 33.31 -37.92
N GLN A 392 12.91 33.42 -39.08
CA GLN A 392 12.53 34.72 -39.65
C GLN A 392 11.64 35.54 -38.70
N GLN A 393 10.71 34.88 -38.00
CA GLN A 393 9.83 35.58 -37.04
C GLN A 393 10.58 36.04 -35.78
N GLN A 394 11.56 35.29 -35.28
CA GLN A 394 12.41 35.76 -34.18
C GLN A 394 13.23 36.99 -34.58
N VAL A 395 13.93 36.95 -35.72
CA VAL A 395 14.71 38.09 -36.23
C VAL A 395 13.83 39.33 -36.44
N SER A 396 12.59 39.16 -36.95
CA SER A 396 11.64 40.28 -37.10
C SER A 396 11.13 40.87 -35.77
N GLY A 397 11.27 40.14 -34.66
CA GLY A 397 10.96 40.64 -33.31
C GLY A 397 12.09 41.51 -32.74
N ASP A 398 13.34 41.09 -32.94
CA ASP A 398 14.52 41.75 -32.38
C ASP A 398 14.97 42.99 -33.18
N VAL A 399 14.76 43.00 -34.51
CA VAL A 399 15.19 44.11 -35.40
C VAL A 399 14.43 45.43 -35.16
N ASN A 400 13.26 45.41 -34.50
CA ASN A 400 12.50 46.62 -34.17
C ASN A 400 13.11 47.48 -33.03
N MET A 401 14.37 47.25 -32.65
CA MET A 401 15.07 48.04 -31.63
C MET A 401 16.42 48.67 -32.10
N GLU A 402 16.88 48.43 -33.33
CA GLU A 402 18.08 49.07 -33.89
C GLU A 402 17.94 49.44 -35.38
N MET A 403 17.67 50.72 -35.66
CA MET A 403 18.31 51.56 -36.69
C MET A 403 17.62 52.94 -36.79
N GLY A 404 18.38 53.97 -37.14
CA GLY A 404 17.89 55.34 -37.32
C GLY A 404 18.00 55.84 -38.78
N ASP A 405 17.26 56.91 -39.07
CA ASP A 405 17.29 57.81 -40.24
C ASP A 405 18.13 57.40 -41.48
N ASN A 406 17.47 57.19 -42.62
CA ASN A 406 17.24 58.30 -43.58
C ASN A 406 16.45 57.86 -44.85
N SER A 407 15.53 58.73 -45.29
CA SER A 407 14.88 58.78 -46.63
C SER A 407 14.05 57.55 -47.11
N SER A 408 13.09 57.70 -48.03
CA SER A 408 12.07 58.76 -48.18
C SER A 408 10.84 58.17 -48.92
N ASP A 409 9.72 58.91 -48.90
CA ASP A 409 8.59 58.79 -49.83
C ASP A 409 7.81 57.45 -49.95
N ALA A 410 6.90 57.23 -48.99
CA ALA A 410 5.50 56.89 -49.34
C ALA A 410 4.55 57.36 -48.24
N LYS A 411 3.68 58.34 -48.53
CA LYS A 411 2.68 58.87 -47.58
C LYS A 411 1.37 58.08 -47.72
N ASN A 412 0.79 57.66 -46.59
CA ASN A 412 -0.62 57.91 -46.20
C ASN A 412 -1.09 56.98 -45.06
N ASN A 413 -0.94 57.39 -43.81
CA ASN A 413 -2.02 58.11 -43.11
C ASN A 413 -1.59 58.51 -41.69
N ILE A 414 -1.97 59.71 -41.27
CA ILE A 414 -1.66 60.27 -39.94
C ILE A 414 -2.89 60.06 -39.04
N ASN A 415 -2.69 59.59 -37.80
CA ASN A 415 -3.51 60.01 -36.66
C ASN A 415 -2.83 59.75 -35.30
N LEU A 416 -1.98 60.71 -34.92
CA LEU A 416 -1.90 61.32 -33.58
C LEU A 416 -2.35 60.47 -32.36
N PHE A 417 -1.39 59.84 -31.68
CA PHE A 417 -1.59 59.39 -30.29
C PHE A 417 -1.43 60.56 -29.31
N SER A 418 -2.52 60.93 -28.64
CA SER A 418 -2.46 61.73 -27.41
C SER A 418 -2.30 60.80 -26.19
N LYS A 419 -1.72 61.32 -25.10
CA LYS A 419 -1.53 60.55 -23.85
C LYS A 419 -2.87 60.25 -23.18
N GLY A 420 -3.09 58.98 -22.82
CA GLY A 420 -4.15 58.53 -21.94
C GLY A 420 -3.83 57.13 -21.40
N GLU A 421 -4.09 56.88 -20.12
CA GLU A 421 -3.88 55.57 -19.51
C GLU A 421 -5.07 54.66 -19.83
N GLY A 422 -4.84 53.56 -20.55
CA GLY A 422 -5.88 52.61 -20.92
C GLY A 422 -5.32 51.36 -21.61
N ASP A 423 -5.95 50.22 -21.29
CA ASP A 423 -5.92 48.91 -21.96
C ASP A 423 -4.64 48.42 -22.68
N ARG A 424 -3.96 47.42 -22.08
CA ARG A 424 -2.97 46.56 -22.76
C ARG A 424 -3.63 45.38 -23.48
N SER A 425 -4.63 45.62 -24.33
CA SER A 425 -5.53 44.57 -24.83
C SER A 425 -5.86 44.63 -26.34
N SER A 426 -4.92 45.09 -27.18
CA SER A 426 -5.15 45.19 -28.65
C SER A 426 -4.04 44.64 -29.55
N VAL A 427 -2.99 43.99 -29.01
CA VAL A 427 -2.12 43.13 -29.82
C VAL A 427 -2.79 41.76 -29.95
N MET A 428 -3.56 41.58 -31.02
CA MET A 428 -4.13 40.27 -31.41
C MET A 428 -2.99 39.23 -31.52
N PRO A 429 -2.94 38.21 -30.65
CA PRO A 429 -1.95 37.15 -30.82
C PRO A 429 -2.27 36.38 -32.11
N LYS A 430 -1.25 36.12 -32.93
CA LYS A 430 -1.36 35.20 -34.07
C LYS A 430 -2.03 33.91 -33.59
N MET A 431 -3.04 33.42 -34.33
CA MET A 431 -3.69 32.14 -34.04
C MET A 431 -2.61 31.06 -33.86
N ARG A 432 -2.43 30.61 -32.62
CA ARG A 432 -1.69 29.40 -32.34
C ARG A 432 -2.54 28.25 -32.84
N THR A 433 -1.90 27.23 -33.42
CA THR A 433 -2.57 25.94 -33.65
C THR A 433 -3.03 25.42 -32.30
N GLN A 434 -4.34 25.33 -32.11
CA GLN A 434 -4.96 24.83 -30.88
C GLN A 434 -4.41 23.43 -30.59
N THR A 435 -3.85 23.22 -29.41
CA THR A 435 -3.28 21.94 -29.01
C THR A 435 -4.33 21.08 -28.32
N GLU A 436 -4.09 19.77 -28.27
CA GLU A 436 -4.96 18.82 -27.55
C GLU A 436 -5.11 19.17 -26.06
N ARG A 437 -4.17 19.92 -25.47
CA ARG A 437 -4.29 20.46 -24.11
C ARG A 437 -5.27 21.63 -24.04
N ASP A 438 -5.22 22.54 -25.01
CA ASP A 438 -6.14 23.68 -25.05
C ASP A 438 -7.58 23.18 -25.26
N LEU A 439 -7.79 22.23 -26.18
CA LEU A 439 -9.05 21.49 -26.34
C LEU A 439 -9.48 20.77 -25.06
N GLN A 440 -8.55 20.10 -24.36
CA GLN A 440 -8.85 19.46 -23.08
C GLN A 440 -9.30 20.47 -22.01
N GLU A 441 -8.67 21.64 -21.92
CA GLU A 441 -9.03 22.69 -20.95
C GLU A 441 -10.39 23.34 -21.30
N GLU A 442 -10.70 23.52 -22.58
CA GLU A 442 -12.01 23.99 -23.07
C GLU A 442 -13.13 22.96 -22.79
N HIS A 443 -12.90 21.67 -23.05
CA HIS A 443 -13.89 20.59 -22.92
C HIS A 443 -13.95 19.97 -21.51
N GLY A 444 -13.77 20.77 -20.46
CA GLY A 444 -14.03 20.38 -19.07
C GLY A 444 -12.84 19.80 -18.30
N GLY A 445 -11.65 19.79 -18.88
CA GLY A 445 -10.39 19.46 -18.22
C GLY A 445 -10.06 17.96 -18.12
N ALA A 446 -8.90 17.69 -17.51
CA ALA A 446 -8.37 16.36 -17.33
C ALA A 446 -9.30 15.48 -16.47
N GLY A 447 -9.80 14.38 -17.05
CA GLY A 447 -10.73 13.45 -16.42
C GLY A 447 -12.19 13.61 -16.84
N VAL A 448 -12.53 14.68 -17.59
CA VAL A 448 -13.82 14.82 -18.29
C VAL A 448 -13.61 14.72 -19.80
N TYR A 449 -12.57 15.38 -20.33
CA TYR A 449 -12.22 15.28 -21.74
C TYR A 449 -11.78 13.87 -22.12
N VAL A 450 -12.43 13.29 -23.13
CA VAL A 450 -12.00 12.07 -23.82
C VAL A 450 -11.37 12.50 -25.14
N ALA A 451 -10.06 12.25 -25.29
CA ALA A 451 -9.37 12.49 -26.56
C ALA A 451 -9.84 11.47 -27.60
N ASP A 452 -10.42 11.96 -28.70
CA ASP A 452 -10.70 11.16 -29.89
C ASP A 452 -9.41 10.94 -30.69
N TRP A 453 -9.08 9.66 -30.93
CA TRP A 453 -7.91 9.23 -31.68
C TRP A 453 -8.21 9.01 -33.17
N ASN A 454 -9.48 8.76 -33.51
CA ASN A 454 -9.90 8.38 -34.86
C ASN A 454 -9.88 9.58 -35.81
N LYS A 455 -10.07 10.80 -35.29
CA LYS A 455 -9.96 12.06 -36.04
C LYS A 455 -8.66 12.19 -36.84
N GLU A 456 -7.54 11.68 -36.31
CA GLU A 456 -6.20 11.78 -36.90
C GLU A 456 -5.91 10.71 -37.96
N TRP A 457 -6.79 9.71 -38.13
CA TRP A 457 -6.55 8.60 -39.06
C TRP A 457 -6.65 9.04 -40.52
N LEU A 458 -5.71 8.58 -41.35
CA LEU A 458 -5.66 8.85 -42.79
C LEU A 458 -6.19 7.64 -43.56
N LEU A 459 -7.52 7.59 -43.72
CA LEU A 459 -8.23 6.53 -44.45
C LEU A 459 -8.57 6.95 -45.89
N ALA A 460 -8.86 5.99 -46.75
CA ALA A 460 -9.23 6.22 -48.16
C ALA A 460 -10.58 6.95 -48.34
N ARG A 461 -11.42 6.99 -47.29
CA ARG A 461 -12.59 7.84 -47.13
C ARG A 461 -12.63 8.33 -45.69
N GLU A 462 -13.02 9.57 -45.47
CA GLU A 462 -13.06 10.13 -44.10
C GLU A 462 -14.26 9.64 -43.29
N ASP A 463 -15.35 9.24 -43.95
CA ASP A 463 -16.55 8.70 -43.32
C ASP A 463 -16.24 7.46 -42.45
N TRP A 464 -15.30 6.63 -42.92
CA TRP A 464 -14.89 5.37 -42.29
C TRP A 464 -14.10 5.55 -40.98
N LYS A 465 -13.79 6.78 -40.55
CA LYS A 465 -13.04 7.02 -39.29
C LYS A 465 -13.78 6.50 -38.05
N TYR A 466 -15.10 6.43 -38.08
CA TYR A 466 -15.93 6.02 -36.93
C TYR A 466 -16.68 4.70 -37.14
N ASP A 467 -16.33 3.92 -38.16
CA ASP A 467 -16.91 2.59 -38.38
C ASP A 467 -16.34 1.56 -37.39
N GLU A 468 -17.21 0.81 -36.73
CA GLU A 468 -16.82 -0.26 -35.79
C GLU A 468 -16.40 -1.53 -36.54
N ALA A 469 -15.09 -1.77 -36.64
CA ALA A 469 -14.55 -3.01 -37.20
C ALA A 469 -14.79 -4.20 -36.23
N PRO A 470 -15.43 -5.31 -36.68
CA PRO A 470 -15.66 -6.47 -35.81
C PRO A 470 -14.34 -7.21 -35.54
N GLU A 471 -13.95 -7.33 -34.27
CA GLU A 471 -12.71 -8.03 -33.88
C GLU A 471 -12.83 -9.56 -33.94
N VAL A 472 -14.02 -10.10 -33.62
CA VAL A 472 -14.27 -11.54 -33.43
C VAL A 472 -15.58 -11.95 -34.13
N TYR A 473 -15.55 -13.07 -34.86
CA TYR A 473 -16.70 -13.68 -35.50
C TYR A 473 -16.69 -15.20 -35.25
N ASP A 474 -17.79 -15.74 -34.73
CA ASP A 474 -17.99 -17.16 -34.39
C ASP A 474 -16.82 -17.87 -33.67
N GLY A 475 -16.12 -17.12 -32.82
CA GLY A 475 -15.00 -17.61 -31.99
C GLY A 475 -13.62 -17.53 -32.65
N MET A 476 -13.53 -17.01 -33.88
CA MET A 476 -12.28 -16.70 -34.58
C MET A 476 -12.05 -15.18 -34.63
N ASN A 477 -10.80 -14.73 -34.69
CA ASN A 477 -10.50 -13.29 -34.83
C ASN A 477 -10.61 -12.90 -36.30
N VAL A 478 -11.30 -11.81 -36.61
CA VAL A 478 -11.44 -11.32 -37.99
C VAL A 478 -10.10 -10.85 -38.55
N ALA A 479 -9.23 -10.31 -37.68
CA ALA A 479 -7.89 -9.84 -38.03
C ALA A 479 -7.00 -10.91 -38.68
N ASP A 480 -7.20 -12.19 -38.34
CA ASP A 480 -6.42 -13.31 -38.90
C ASP A 480 -6.78 -13.61 -40.38
N PHE A 481 -7.88 -13.04 -40.88
CA PHE A 481 -8.40 -13.23 -42.25
C PHE A 481 -8.33 -11.95 -43.12
N ILE A 482 -7.72 -10.87 -42.63
CA ILE A 482 -7.57 -9.62 -43.40
C ILE A 482 -6.44 -9.77 -44.44
N ASP A 483 -6.83 -9.93 -45.71
CA ASP A 483 -5.94 -10.03 -46.86
C ASP A 483 -6.54 -9.24 -48.04
N THR A 484 -5.72 -8.52 -48.81
CA THR A 484 -6.16 -7.75 -49.99
C THR A 484 -6.72 -8.64 -51.09
N ASN A 485 -6.32 -9.91 -51.13
CA ASN A 485 -6.67 -10.89 -52.16
C ASN A 485 -7.54 -12.02 -51.61
N ILE A 486 -8.24 -11.81 -50.47
CA ILE A 486 -9.03 -12.85 -49.80
C ILE A 486 -10.10 -13.48 -50.71
N LEU A 487 -10.73 -12.69 -51.58
CA LEU A 487 -11.75 -13.17 -52.52
C LEU A 487 -11.17 -14.09 -53.61
N GLU A 488 -9.93 -13.84 -54.06
CA GLU A 488 -9.24 -14.71 -55.04
C GLU A 488 -8.84 -16.06 -54.41
N LYS A 489 -8.57 -16.07 -53.10
CA LYS A 489 -8.27 -17.29 -52.33
C LYS A 489 -9.55 -18.10 -52.10
N LEU A 490 -10.63 -17.43 -51.71
CA LEU A 490 -11.94 -18.06 -51.53
C LEU A 490 -12.45 -18.70 -52.83
N ALA A 491 -12.41 -17.97 -53.95
CA ALA A 491 -12.87 -18.49 -55.24
C ALA A 491 -12.09 -19.74 -55.71
N LYS A 492 -10.79 -19.84 -55.39
CA LYS A 492 -10.00 -21.05 -55.67
C LYS A 492 -10.41 -22.21 -54.77
N LEU A 493 -10.63 -21.97 -53.48
CA LEU A 493 -11.08 -23.00 -52.54
C LEU A 493 -12.48 -23.52 -52.90
N GLU A 494 -13.41 -22.64 -53.31
CA GLU A 494 -14.73 -23.01 -53.86
C GLU A 494 -14.67 -23.74 -55.22
N GLU A 495 -13.56 -23.65 -55.95
CA GLU A 495 -13.34 -24.38 -57.21
C GLU A 495 -12.63 -25.72 -56.97
N GLU A 496 -11.76 -25.79 -55.95
CA GLU A 496 -11.16 -27.02 -55.43
C GLU A 496 -12.23 -27.91 -54.77
N GLU A 497 -13.03 -27.41 -53.82
CA GLU A 497 -14.15 -28.15 -53.20
C GLU A 497 -15.16 -28.65 -54.25
N ARG A 498 -15.45 -27.84 -55.28
CA ARG A 498 -16.36 -28.20 -56.37
C ARG A 498 -15.81 -29.31 -57.26
N GLN A 499 -14.50 -29.34 -57.49
CA GLN A 499 -13.83 -30.43 -58.21
C GLN A 499 -13.79 -31.71 -57.37
N GLU A 500 -13.58 -31.62 -56.05
CA GLU A 500 -13.65 -32.78 -55.15
C GLU A 500 -15.08 -33.34 -55.05
N LEU A 501 -16.11 -32.50 -54.88
CA LEU A 501 -17.52 -32.92 -54.85
C LEU A 501 -17.97 -33.57 -56.18
N LEU A 502 -17.52 -33.04 -57.33
CA LEU A 502 -17.77 -33.67 -58.64
C LEU A 502 -17.01 -35.00 -58.83
N ALA A 503 -15.91 -35.21 -58.12
CA ALA A 503 -15.15 -36.46 -58.13
C ALA A 503 -15.70 -37.52 -57.17
N GLU A 504 -16.31 -37.10 -56.04
CA GLU A 504 -16.86 -38.02 -55.03
C GLU A 504 -18.28 -38.53 -55.37
N GLY A 505 -19.00 -37.86 -56.28
CA GLY A 505 -20.16 -38.43 -56.97
C GLY A 505 -21.42 -38.57 -56.10
N VAL A 506 -21.63 -37.65 -55.16
CA VAL A 506 -22.78 -37.65 -54.24
C VAL A 506 -24.03 -37.07 -54.93
N GLU A 507 -24.90 -37.94 -55.45
CA GLU A 507 -26.24 -37.56 -55.91
C GLU A 507 -27.17 -37.20 -54.72
N ASP A 508 -28.11 -36.27 -54.93
CA ASP A 508 -29.04 -35.79 -53.91
C ASP A 508 -29.95 -36.90 -53.35
N THR A 509 -29.94 -37.07 -52.02
CA THR A 509 -30.94 -37.88 -51.31
C THR A 509 -31.89 -36.99 -50.51
N GLU A 510 -33.04 -36.63 -51.11
CA GLU A 510 -34.12 -35.87 -50.45
C GLU A 510 -34.61 -36.52 -49.14
N GLU A 511 -34.46 -37.84 -49.00
CA GLU A 511 -34.76 -38.61 -47.78
C GLU A 511 -33.96 -38.12 -46.56
N VAL A 512 -32.68 -37.76 -46.74
CA VAL A 512 -31.86 -37.19 -45.66
C VAL A 512 -32.46 -35.86 -45.24
N LEU A 513 -32.78 -34.99 -46.19
CA LEU A 513 -33.33 -33.66 -45.93
C LEU A 513 -34.67 -33.71 -45.18
N GLN A 514 -35.52 -34.72 -45.45
CA GLN A 514 -36.73 -34.96 -44.65
C GLN A 514 -36.41 -35.39 -43.20
N SER A 515 -35.48 -36.32 -42.99
CA SER A 515 -35.11 -36.78 -41.64
C SER A 515 -34.55 -35.64 -40.76
N TRP A 516 -33.72 -34.76 -41.34
CA TRP A 516 -33.23 -33.56 -40.65
C TRP A 516 -34.38 -32.61 -40.32
N GLN A 517 -35.30 -32.34 -41.24
CA GLN A 517 -36.47 -31.51 -40.97
C GLN A 517 -37.42 -32.07 -39.90
N GLU A 518 -37.47 -33.39 -39.67
CA GLU A 518 -38.22 -33.96 -38.55
C GLU A 518 -37.48 -33.77 -37.23
N THR A 519 -36.17 -34.06 -37.18
CA THR A 519 -35.37 -33.82 -35.95
C THR A 519 -35.31 -32.35 -35.55
N GLU A 520 -35.25 -31.40 -36.50
CA GLU A 520 -35.35 -29.98 -36.21
C GLU A 520 -36.70 -29.61 -35.55
N LYS A 521 -37.81 -30.20 -35.98
CA LYS A 521 -39.14 -29.96 -35.39
C LYS A 521 -39.17 -30.51 -33.96
N GLU A 522 -38.60 -31.68 -33.69
CA GLU A 522 -38.46 -32.22 -32.33
C GLU A 522 -37.57 -31.34 -31.44
N ILE A 523 -36.41 -30.90 -31.95
CA ILE A 523 -35.48 -30.00 -31.24
C ILE A 523 -36.16 -28.66 -30.93
N ALA A 524 -36.93 -28.10 -31.87
CA ALA A 524 -37.70 -26.87 -31.66
C ALA A 524 -38.77 -27.01 -30.56
N VAL A 525 -39.51 -28.13 -30.54
CA VAL A 525 -40.48 -28.46 -29.49
C VAL A 525 -39.79 -28.65 -28.13
N MET A 526 -38.67 -29.36 -28.09
CA MET A 526 -37.84 -29.52 -26.90
C MET A 526 -37.32 -28.18 -26.37
N HIS A 527 -36.78 -27.32 -27.24
CA HIS A 527 -36.28 -25.99 -26.88
C HIS A 527 -37.40 -25.08 -26.36
N ARG A 528 -38.61 -25.17 -26.92
CA ARG A 528 -39.81 -24.47 -26.41
C ARG A 528 -40.15 -24.92 -24.98
N ALA A 529 -40.25 -26.23 -24.76
CA ALA A 529 -40.52 -26.81 -23.43
C ALA A 529 -39.43 -26.48 -22.39
N ILE A 530 -38.17 -26.40 -22.81
CA ILE A 530 -37.04 -25.97 -21.96
C ILE A 530 -37.17 -24.49 -21.59
N ARG A 531 -37.45 -23.59 -22.56
CA ARG A 531 -37.66 -22.15 -22.30
C ARG A 531 -38.81 -21.93 -21.31
N GLU A 532 -39.94 -22.62 -21.51
CA GLU A 532 -41.10 -22.54 -20.61
C GLU A 532 -40.77 -23.05 -19.19
N LYS A 533 -40.11 -24.21 -19.05
CA LYS A 533 -39.61 -24.71 -17.75
C LYS A 533 -38.61 -23.75 -17.09
N GLN A 534 -37.79 -23.03 -17.85
CA GLN A 534 -36.86 -22.03 -17.31
C GLN A 534 -37.60 -20.79 -16.78
N VAL A 535 -38.61 -20.28 -17.50
CA VAL A 535 -39.46 -19.16 -17.04
C VAL A 535 -40.21 -19.55 -15.76
N VAL A 536 -40.90 -20.69 -15.74
CA VAL A 536 -41.61 -21.18 -14.54
C VAL A 536 -40.67 -21.33 -13.33
N ASN A 537 -39.43 -21.78 -13.53
CA ASN A 537 -38.43 -21.85 -12.46
C ASN A 537 -37.88 -20.46 -12.05
N ARG A 538 -37.81 -19.49 -12.97
CA ARG A 538 -37.43 -18.10 -12.70
C ARG A 538 -38.49 -17.44 -11.80
N ASP A 539 -39.76 -17.57 -12.16
CA ASP A 539 -40.89 -17.03 -11.39
C ASP A 539 -41.03 -17.70 -10.03
N ARG A 540 -40.84 -19.03 -9.97
CA ARG A 540 -40.79 -19.78 -8.71
C ARG A 540 -39.67 -19.27 -7.79
N LYS A 541 -38.47 -19.00 -8.34
CA LYS A 541 -37.34 -18.42 -7.58
C LYS A 541 -37.65 -17.00 -7.11
N ALA A 542 -38.27 -16.18 -7.96
CA ALA A 542 -38.69 -14.81 -7.61
C ALA A 542 -39.73 -14.81 -6.46
N ARG A 543 -40.75 -15.68 -6.53
CA ARG A 543 -41.73 -15.87 -5.43
C ARG A 543 -41.08 -16.25 -4.10
N THR A 544 -39.99 -17.04 -4.10
CA THR A 544 -39.22 -17.35 -2.88
C THR A 544 -38.28 -16.24 -2.38
N ARG A 545 -38.12 -15.12 -3.09
CA ARG A 545 -37.34 -13.96 -2.62
C ARG A 545 -38.19 -12.86 -1.97
N MET A 546 -39.52 -12.89 -2.16
CA MET A 546 -40.46 -11.90 -1.63
C MET A 546 -40.95 -12.29 -0.23
N GLY A 547 -40.25 -11.84 0.81
CA GLY A 547 -40.77 -11.85 2.19
C GLY A 547 -39.99 -12.73 3.18
N GLN A 548 -39.28 -12.06 4.11
CA GLN A 548 -38.53 -12.60 5.25
C GLN A 548 -37.35 -13.54 4.94
N GLY A 549 -36.36 -13.53 5.84
CA GLY A 549 -35.13 -14.33 5.70
C GLY A 549 -35.42 -15.84 5.72
N GLY A 550 -34.72 -16.59 4.89
CA GLY A 550 -34.99 -18.02 4.65
C GLY A 550 -35.01 -18.85 5.93
N ILE A 551 -36.21 -19.27 6.34
CA ILE A 551 -36.40 -20.07 7.56
C ILE A 551 -35.70 -21.42 7.39
N GLU A 552 -34.67 -21.64 8.19
CA GLU A 552 -33.94 -22.90 8.27
C GLU A 552 -34.91 -24.05 8.58
N ARG A 553 -34.92 -25.10 7.76
CA ARG A 553 -35.97 -26.14 7.76
C ARG A 553 -35.88 -27.05 9.00
N LYS A 554 -36.40 -26.57 10.13
CA LYS A 554 -36.53 -27.36 11.36
C LYS A 554 -37.31 -28.65 11.06
N ARG A 555 -36.76 -29.78 11.54
CA ARG A 555 -37.35 -31.12 11.39
C ARG A 555 -38.74 -31.16 12.03
N ASN A 556 -39.79 -31.16 11.21
CA ASN A 556 -41.14 -31.64 11.52
C ASN A 556 -41.97 -31.76 10.23
N LYS A 557 -41.73 -32.83 9.47
CA LYS A 557 -42.64 -33.40 8.45
C LYS A 557 -42.59 -34.91 8.59
N SER A 558 -43.66 -35.63 8.25
CA SER A 558 -43.64 -37.08 8.38
C SER A 558 -42.70 -37.70 7.33
N LEU A 559 -42.17 -38.89 7.63
CA LEU A 559 -41.32 -39.61 6.69
C LEU A 559 -42.08 -40.00 5.41
N ALA A 560 -43.40 -40.18 5.50
CA ALA A 560 -44.27 -40.44 4.35
C ALA A 560 -44.40 -39.23 3.41
N ASP A 561 -44.59 -38.01 3.96
CA ASP A 561 -44.69 -36.78 3.14
C ASP A 561 -43.43 -36.51 2.31
N VAL A 562 -42.27 -36.94 2.82
CA VAL A 562 -40.97 -36.79 2.15
C VAL A 562 -40.81 -37.84 1.04
N VAL A 563 -41.21 -39.10 1.30
CA VAL A 563 -41.15 -40.18 0.32
C VAL A 563 -42.13 -39.95 -0.83
N ALA A 564 -43.39 -39.60 -0.55
CA ALA A 564 -44.40 -39.32 -1.58
C ALA A 564 -43.96 -38.20 -2.53
N LYS A 565 -43.26 -37.17 -2.03
CA LYS A 565 -42.72 -36.09 -2.88
C LYS A 565 -41.42 -36.46 -3.60
N LEU A 566 -40.65 -37.41 -3.08
CA LEU A 566 -39.52 -37.98 -3.82
C LEU A 566 -40.03 -38.84 -4.97
N GLU A 567 -41.06 -39.66 -4.75
CA GLU A 567 -41.75 -40.45 -5.79
C GLU A 567 -42.35 -39.55 -6.88
N GLU A 568 -43.05 -38.48 -6.51
CA GLU A 568 -43.58 -37.46 -7.42
C GLU A 568 -42.47 -36.84 -8.30
N THR A 569 -41.32 -36.49 -7.71
CA THR A 569 -40.17 -35.97 -8.45
C THR A 569 -39.42 -37.02 -9.27
N ALA A 570 -39.40 -38.29 -8.85
CA ALA A 570 -38.74 -39.36 -9.59
C ALA A 570 -39.54 -39.75 -10.83
N ALA A 571 -40.87 -39.87 -10.70
CA ALA A 571 -41.78 -40.13 -11.81
C ALA A 571 -41.73 -39.01 -12.86
N THR A 572 -41.69 -37.74 -12.44
CA THR A 572 -41.55 -36.59 -13.35
C THR A 572 -40.13 -36.40 -13.94
N LEU A 573 -39.15 -37.19 -13.47
CA LEU A 573 -37.80 -37.31 -14.04
C LEU A 573 -37.57 -38.64 -14.79
N GLY A 574 -38.63 -39.42 -15.04
CA GLY A 574 -38.55 -40.69 -15.77
C GLY A 574 -37.81 -41.83 -15.05
N LYS A 575 -37.47 -41.66 -13.77
CA LYS A 575 -36.73 -42.66 -12.99
C LYS A 575 -37.68 -43.73 -12.46
N GLY A 576 -37.38 -44.99 -12.77
CA GLY A 576 -38.15 -46.15 -12.32
C GLY A 576 -38.16 -46.28 -10.78
N LYS A 577 -39.28 -46.75 -10.22
CA LYS A 577 -39.51 -46.85 -8.76
C LYS A 577 -38.42 -47.63 -8.01
N ASN A 578 -37.70 -48.51 -8.71
CA ASN A 578 -36.64 -49.36 -8.16
C ASN A 578 -35.37 -48.60 -7.73
N GLU A 579 -35.15 -47.36 -8.19
CA GLU A 579 -34.03 -46.52 -7.74
C GLU A 579 -34.30 -45.76 -6.43
N ILE A 580 -35.55 -45.75 -5.95
CA ILE A 580 -35.93 -45.06 -4.72
C ILE A 580 -35.63 -45.98 -3.53
N PRO A 581 -34.95 -45.51 -2.45
CA PRO A 581 -34.64 -46.34 -1.29
C PRO A 581 -35.90 -46.85 -0.57
N ASP A 582 -36.21 -48.12 -0.84
CA ASP A 582 -37.36 -48.87 -0.32
C ASP A 582 -37.45 -48.81 1.23
N VAL A 583 -38.51 -48.19 1.72
CA VAL A 583 -38.69 -47.83 3.14
C VAL A 583 -38.83 -49.06 4.04
N GLU A 584 -39.28 -50.20 3.50
CA GLU A 584 -39.37 -51.45 4.27
C GLU A 584 -37.97 -52.02 4.56
N LYS A 585 -37.03 -51.92 3.61
CA LYS A 585 -35.64 -52.39 3.77
C LYS A 585 -34.85 -51.57 4.80
N LEU A 586 -35.23 -50.32 5.03
CA LEU A 586 -34.64 -49.44 6.05
C LEU A 586 -35.18 -49.66 7.47
N ARG A 587 -36.17 -50.53 7.69
CA ARG A 587 -36.76 -50.83 9.02
C ARG A 587 -36.39 -52.23 9.54
N GLY A 588 -35.20 -52.73 9.19
CA GLY A 588 -34.81 -54.15 9.27
C GLY A 588 -34.09 -54.69 10.53
N ARG A 589 -33.73 -53.88 11.53
CA ARG A 589 -33.21 -54.34 12.85
C ARG A 589 -33.88 -53.54 13.97
N SER A 590 -34.83 -54.05 14.76
CA SER A 590 -35.20 -55.45 14.99
C SER A 590 -36.62 -55.62 15.56
N LYS A 591 -37.30 -56.72 15.22
CA LYS A 591 -38.35 -57.41 16.02
C LYS A 591 -38.68 -58.76 15.37
N ALA A 592 -38.87 -59.82 16.17
CA ALA A 592 -39.04 -61.19 15.67
C ALA A 592 -40.48 -61.71 15.82
N ARG A 593 -40.98 -62.47 14.82
CA ARG A 593 -41.90 -63.63 15.00
C ARG A 593 -42.33 -64.30 13.68
N LYS A 594 -41.94 -65.58 13.49
CA LYS A 594 -42.55 -66.62 12.61
C LYS A 594 -42.56 -66.32 11.09
N ARG A 595 -42.53 -67.30 10.17
CA ARG A 595 -42.78 -68.77 10.26
C ARG A 595 -42.05 -69.50 9.09
N LEU A 596 -41.62 -70.75 9.32
CA LEU A 596 -41.37 -71.83 8.33
C LEU A 596 -40.50 -71.55 7.07
N THR A 597 -39.20 -71.83 7.22
CA THR A 597 -38.39 -72.76 6.38
C THR A 597 -38.63 -72.94 4.87
N SER A 598 -37.62 -72.58 4.07
CA SER A 598 -36.90 -73.52 3.17
C SER A 598 -35.52 -72.92 2.82
N VAL A 599 -34.41 -73.66 3.03
CA VAL A 599 -33.59 -74.33 2.00
C VAL A 599 -32.72 -73.40 1.16
N ASP A 600 -31.39 -73.58 1.00
CA ASP A 600 -30.28 -74.24 1.74
C ASP A 600 -28.98 -73.76 1.02
N ASP A 601 -27.73 -73.99 1.43
CA ASP A 601 -27.16 -74.73 2.58
C ASP A 601 -26.27 -73.75 3.41
N GLU A 602 -24.93 -73.78 3.58
CA GLU A 602 -23.85 -74.75 3.32
C GLU A 602 -23.01 -74.94 4.60
N ASP A 603 -22.69 -76.19 4.94
CA ASP A 603 -21.28 -76.59 5.21
C ASP A 603 -21.09 -78.12 5.00
N ARG A 604 -19.83 -78.57 4.86
CA ARG A 604 -19.49 -79.90 4.32
C ARG A 604 -19.81 -81.10 5.24
N SER A 605 -20.41 -82.12 4.59
CA SER A 605 -20.07 -83.57 4.65
C SER A 605 -20.92 -84.59 5.47
N ALA A 606 -20.81 -85.87 5.05
CA ALA A 606 -21.15 -87.11 5.77
C ALA A 606 -22.59 -87.71 5.78
N MET A 607 -23.37 -87.47 4.71
CA MET A 607 -24.24 -88.44 4.01
C MET A 607 -24.54 -89.83 4.67
N LYS A 608 -25.82 -90.16 4.98
CA LYS A 608 -26.34 -91.55 4.84
C LYS A 608 -27.87 -91.70 4.64
N LYS A 609 -28.28 -91.82 3.37
CA LYS A 609 -29.49 -92.48 2.79
C LYS A 609 -30.58 -93.05 3.75
N ARG A 610 -31.81 -92.51 3.70
CA ARG A 610 -33.01 -93.10 3.04
C ARG A 610 -34.32 -92.30 3.29
N LYS A 611 -35.14 -92.11 2.24
CA LYS A 611 -36.56 -91.71 2.30
C LYS A 611 -37.46 -92.96 2.34
N ALA A 612 -38.66 -92.85 2.93
CA ALA A 612 -39.83 -93.70 2.64
C ALA A 612 -41.10 -93.05 3.23
N GLY A 613 -42.19 -93.03 2.46
CA GLY A 613 -43.55 -92.69 2.92
C GLY A 613 -43.84 -91.20 3.22
N ASP A 614 -44.94 -90.58 2.80
CA ASP A 614 -46.17 -91.11 2.16
C ASP A 614 -46.86 -92.23 2.98
N GLY A 615 -48.18 -92.32 3.06
CA GLY A 615 -49.27 -91.74 2.30
C GLY A 615 -50.53 -92.53 2.67
N THR A 616 -51.55 -92.52 1.81
CA THR A 616 -52.76 -93.38 1.94
C THR A 616 -53.46 -93.36 3.30
N ALA A 617 -54.53 -92.57 3.39
CA ALA A 617 -55.79 -93.25 3.68
C ALA A 617 -56.06 -94.19 2.49
N MET A 618 -56.37 -95.46 2.74
CA MET A 618 -57.03 -96.27 1.72
C MET A 618 -58.49 -95.83 1.71
N ASP A 619 -58.87 -95.19 0.61
CA ASP A 619 -60.22 -95.02 0.08
C ASP A 619 -61.22 -94.20 0.95
N VAL A 620 -62.19 -93.49 0.39
CA VAL A 620 -62.66 -93.48 -1.02
C VAL A 620 -62.48 -92.10 -1.65
N ASP A 621 -62.27 -92.09 -2.95
CA ASP A 621 -62.30 -90.92 -3.82
C ASP A 621 -63.60 -90.10 -3.79
N ASP A 622 -63.46 -88.83 -4.17
CA ASP A 622 -64.32 -88.05 -5.07
C ASP A 622 -65.86 -88.06 -4.88
N ASP A 623 -66.44 -86.90 -4.53
CA ASP A 623 -67.01 -86.00 -5.56
C ASP A 623 -67.17 -84.56 -5.01
N SER A 624 -67.42 -83.66 -5.94
CA SER A 624 -67.62 -82.23 -5.93
C SER A 624 -68.51 -81.59 -4.84
N ALA A 625 -68.02 -80.41 -4.43
CA ALA A 625 -68.78 -79.16 -4.27
C ALA A 625 -69.83 -78.98 -3.15
N LYS A 626 -69.67 -77.83 -2.49
CA LYS A 626 -70.66 -76.99 -1.77
C LYS A 626 -71.14 -77.44 -0.37
N ARG A 627 -71.20 -76.39 0.47
CA ARG A 627 -72.10 -76.20 1.62
C ARG A 627 -71.77 -76.96 2.90
N SER A 628 -72.53 -76.60 3.93
CA SER A 628 -72.14 -76.57 5.32
C SER A 628 -73.01 -77.46 6.21
N ALA A 629 -72.43 -77.75 7.37
CA ALA A 629 -73.08 -77.90 8.67
C ALA A 629 -73.54 -79.29 9.13
N LYS A 630 -73.35 -79.47 10.45
CA LYS A 630 -73.94 -80.47 11.37
C LYS A 630 -73.59 -81.94 11.17
N SER A 631 -73.34 -82.57 12.32
CA SER A 631 -73.55 -84.01 12.59
C SER A 631 -72.61 -84.99 11.85
N VAL A 632 -72.47 -86.26 12.26
CA VAL A 632 -72.63 -86.79 13.63
C VAL A 632 -71.58 -87.86 13.92
N ALA A 633 -71.10 -87.76 15.16
CA ALA A 633 -70.30 -88.72 15.91
C ALA A 633 -70.83 -90.17 15.93
N ARG A 634 -69.96 -91.12 15.57
CA ARG A 634 -69.86 -92.51 16.12
C ARG A 634 -68.53 -93.13 15.65
N SER A 635 -67.77 -93.88 16.45
CA SER A 635 -67.87 -94.10 17.90
C SER A 635 -66.61 -94.75 18.50
N LEU A 636 -66.14 -94.20 19.64
CA LEU A 636 -65.45 -94.90 20.75
C LEU A 636 -64.04 -95.51 20.46
N GLN A 637 -63.08 -95.57 21.40
CA GLN A 637 -63.08 -95.28 22.84
C GLN A 637 -61.98 -94.27 23.30
N ARG A 638 -62.03 -93.92 24.59
CA ARG A 638 -61.08 -93.20 25.47
C ARG A 638 -59.59 -93.57 25.27
N SER A 639 -58.59 -92.75 25.63
CA SER A 639 -58.56 -91.53 26.47
C SER A 639 -57.29 -90.66 26.31
N ARG A 640 -57.35 -89.43 26.86
CA ARG A 640 -56.23 -88.50 27.10
C ARG A 640 -54.97 -89.13 27.73
N THR A 641 -53.79 -88.76 27.23
CA THR A 641 -52.64 -88.32 28.05
C THR A 641 -51.73 -87.39 27.25
N ALA A 642 -50.99 -86.51 27.92
CA ALA A 642 -50.13 -85.50 27.31
C ALA A 642 -48.64 -85.75 27.59
N ALA A 643 -47.79 -85.12 26.75
CA ALA A 643 -46.33 -85.13 26.76
C ALA A 643 -45.67 -86.50 26.50
N ARG A 644 -45.05 -86.62 25.31
CA ARG A 644 -44.03 -87.64 25.00
C ARG A 644 -42.71 -86.93 24.73
N SER A 645 -41.68 -87.25 25.51
CA SER A 645 -40.31 -86.75 25.34
C SER A 645 -39.61 -87.44 24.16
N GLN A 646 -38.70 -86.72 23.51
CA GLN A 646 -37.82 -87.30 22.50
C GLN A 646 -36.69 -88.12 23.14
N SER A 647 -36.16 -89.09 22.38
CA SER A 647 -34.83 -89.66 22.59
C SER A 647 -34.08 -89.57 21.24
N VAL A 648 -32.90 -88.97 21.25
CA VAL A 648 -32.03 -88.87 20.07
C VAL A 648 -31.10 -90.07 20.07
N ASN A 649 -31.04 -90.80 18.96
CA ASN A 649 -30.31 -92.07 18.90
C ASN A 649 -28.90 -91.86 18.34
N VAL A 650 -27.90 -91.77 19.23
CA VAL A 650 -26.48 -91.87 18.87
C VAL A 650 -26.13 -93.35 18.68
N ARG A 651 -25.32 -93.68 17.67
CA ARG A 651 -24.95 -95.07 17.40
C ARG A 651 -24.07 -95.65 18.51
N GLY A 652 -24.40 -96.87 18.94
CA GLY A 652 -23.36 -97.85 19.28
C GLY A 652 -23.03 -98.08 20.75
N LEU A 653 -24.02 -98.23 21.64
CA LEU A 653 -23.96 -99.26 22.71
C LEU A 653 -25.38 -99.56 23.22
N SER A 654 -25.73 -100.83 23.38
CA SER A 654 -27.08 -101.26 23.78
C SER A 654 -27.15 -101.68 25.25
N ILE A 655 -27.71 -100.82 26.10
CA ILE A 655 -28.13 -101.13 27.47
C ILE A 655 -29.61 -100.75 27.60
N HIS A 656 -30.37 -101.53 28.37
CA HIS A 656 -31.84 -101.50 28.36
C HIS A 656 -32.45 -100.16 28.83
N THR A 657 -33.51 -99.73 28.14
CA THR A 657 -34.30 -98.54 28.50
C THR A 657 -35.46 -98.87 29.43
N GLU A 658 -35.49 -98.30 30.63
CA GLU A 658 -36.72 -98.24 31.42
C GLU A 658 -37.75 -97.28 30.81
N ARG A 659 -39.04 -97.55 31.02
CA ARG A 659 -40.15 -96.77 30.46
C ARG A 659 -40.32 -95.42 31.18
N SER A 660 -39.96 -94.33 30.52
CA SER A 660 -40.06 -92.97 31.06
C SER A 660 -41.51 -92.44 31.14
N THR A 661 -42.20 -92.75 32.23
CA THR A 661 -43.52 -92.17 32.55
C THR A 661 -43.41 -90.70 32.99
N SER A 662 -44.22 -89.80 32.42
CA SER A 662 -44.21 -88.39 32.81
C SER A 662 -44.88 -88.18 34.19
N ARG A 663 -44.06 -87.89 35.22
CA ARG A 663 -44.47 -87.78 36.65
C ARG A 663 -45.66 -86.86 36.93
N VAL A 664 -45.99 -85.93 36.04
CA VAL A 664 -47.12 -84.99 36.18
C VAL A 664 -48.44 -85.61 35.69
N ALA A 665 -48.41 -86.50 34.69
CA ALA A 665 -49.60 -87.16 34.16
C ALA A 665 -49.99 -88.41 34.96
N SER A 666 -49.01 -89.14 35.50
CA SER A 666 -49.25 -90.39 36.25
C SER A 666 -49.93 -90.20 37.61
N ALA A 667 -49.87 -89.00 38.19
CA ALA A 667 -50.29 -88.74 39.57
C ALA A 667 -51.69 -88.12 39.73
N MET A 668 -52.41 -87.80 38.64
CA MET A 668 -53.73 -87.13 38.72
C MET A 668 -54.72 -87.65 37.68
N ARG A 669 -56.00 -87.77 38.06
CA ARG A 669 -57.11 -88.09 37.15
C ARG A 669 -57.25 -87.02 36.05
N PRO A 670 -57.63 -87.38 34.80
CA PRO A 670 -57.53 -86.49 33.63
C PRO A 670 -58.38 -85.20 33.67
N GLU A 671 -59.40 -85.11 34.52
CA GLU A 671 -60.17 -83.88 34.75
C GLU A 671 -59.49 -82.93 35.74
N LEU A 672 -58.71 -83.47 36.68
CA LEU A 672 -57.91 -82.68 37.63
C LEU A 672 -56.62 -82.18 36.99
N GLN A 673 -56.04 -82.90 36.04
CA GLN A 673 -54.88 -82.45 35.25
C GLN A 673 -55.14 -81.09 34.59
N GLU A 674 -56.31 -80.92 33.97
CA GLU A 674 -56.72 -79.68 33.30
C GLU A 674 -56.93 -78.51 34.28
N LYS A 675 -57.59 -78.78 35.42
CA LYS A 675 -57.72 -77.80 36.52
C LYS A 675 -56.36 -77.42 37.12
N ALA A 676 -55.44 -78.37 37.25
CA ALA A 676 -54.07 -78.16 37.74
C ALA A 676 -53.23 -77.33 36.75
N GLU A 677 -53.33 -77.59 35.44
CA GLU A 677 -52.75 -76.75 34.39
C GLU A 677 -53.26 -75.32 34.45
N ILE A 678 -54.57 -75.11 34.59
CA ILE A 678 -55.17 -73.77 34.72
C ILE A 678 -54.67 -73.08 36.00
N LYS A 679 -54.55 -73.80 37.13
CA LYS A 679 -54.01 -73.26 38.38
C LYS A 679 -52.52 -72.88 38.27
N LYS A 680 -51.71 -73.70 37.60
CA LYS A 680 -50.30 -73.43 37.27
C LYS A 680 -50.15 -72.21 36.34
N ARG A 681 -50.99 -72.11 35.29
CA ARG A 681 -51.03 -70.93 34.41
C ARG A 681 -51.42 -69.67 35.20
N LYS A 682 -52.37 -69.76 36.14
CA LYS A 682 -52.72 -68.65 37.05
C LYS A 682 -51.54 -68.22 37.95
N THR A 683 -50.84 -69.13 38.62
CA THR A 683 -49.71 -68.75 39.51
C THR A 683 -48.54 -68.12 38.74
N THR A 684 -48.26 -68.54 37.50
CA THR A 684 -47.21 -67.91 36.68
C THR A 684 -47.50 -66.46 36.27
N LYS A 685 -48.74 -65.96 36.38
CA LYS A 685 -49.09 -64.59 35.93
C LYS A 685 -48.28 -63.48 36.61
N GLN A 686 -48.02 -63.58 37.92
CA GLN A 686 -47.24 -62.58 38.66
C GLN A 686 -45.82 -62.46 38.08
N ARG A 687 -45.14 -63.60 37.94
CA ARG A 687 -43.78 -63.70 37.41
C ARG A 687 -43.68 -63.24 35.94
N ASN A 688 -44.71 -63.51 35.15
CA ASN A 688 -44.80 -63.05 33.76
C ASN A 688 -45.07 -61.53 33.66
N LYS A 689 -45.81 -60.94 34.62
CA LYS A 689 -45.99 -59.47 34.73
C LYS A 689 -44.68 -58.78 35.09
N GLU A 690 -43.84 -59.42 35.88
CA GLU A 690 -42.47 -59.01 36.20
C GLU A 690 -41.45 -59.39 35.10
N ALA A 691 -41.90 -59.95 33.97
CA ALA A 691 -41.10 -60.34 32.80
C ALA A 691 -39.90 -61.29 33.08
N ARG A 692 -39.90 -62.04 34.20
CA ARG A 692 -38.80 -62.96 34.53
C ARG A 692 -38.78 -64.17 33.60
N LYS A 693 -37.59 -64.67 33.27
CA LYS A 693 -37.37 -65.73 32.26
C LYS A 693 -37.95 -67.10 32.66
N GLY A 694 -38.07 -67.38 33.96
CA GLY A 694 -38.51 -68.67 34.48
C GLY A 694 -38.51 -68.73 36.01
N GLU A 695 -38.73 -69.91 36.58
CA GLU A 695 -38.81 -70.09 38.04
C GLU A 695 -37.45 -69.93 38.75
N GLY A 696 -36.36 -70.33 38.08
CA GLY A 696 -34.99 -70.10 38.55
C GLY A 696 -34.55 -68.63 38.47
N ASP A 697 -35.29 -67.78 37.75
CA ASP A 697 -34.94 -66.37 37.56
C ASP A 697 -35.34 -65.52 38.79
N ARG A 698 -34.39 -65.45 39.72
CA ARG A 698 -34.51 -64.72 41.00
C ARG A 698 -33.44 -63.62 41.12
N HIS A 699 -32.88 -63.16 40.01
CA HIS A 699 -31.86 -62.12 39.99
C HIS A 699 -32.43 -60.78 40.49
N ILE A 700 -31.84 -60.22 41.56
CA ILE A 700 -32.17 -58.88 42.06
C ILE A 700 -31.17 -57.90 41.43
N PRO A 701 -31.59 -56.99 40.54
CA PRO A 701 -30.69 -55.99 39.98
C PRO A 701 -30.35 -54.91 41.02
N ASP A 702 -29.09 -54.51 41.08
CA ASP A 702 -28.67 -53.34 41.84
C ASP A 702 -29.13 -52.06 41.10
N PHE A 703 -30.20 -51.45 41.60
CA PHE A 703 -30.74 -50.19 41.07
C PHE A 703 -29.95 -48.94 41.50
N LYS A 704 -29.04 -49.05 42.48
CA LYS A 704 -28.26 -47.92 43.01
C LYS A 704 -26.78 -48.30 43.23
N PRO A 705 -26.06 -48.75 42.18
CA PRO A 705 -24.68 -49.21 42.32
C PRO A 705 -23.78 -48.12 42.88
N LYS A 706 -23.10 -48.47 43.98
CA LYS A 706 -22.37 -47.53 44.84
C LYS A 706 -21.40 -46.62 44.08
N HIS A 707 -20.76 -47.12 43.01
CA HIS A 707 -19.82 -46.35 42.19
C HIS A 707 -20.45 -45.26 41.30
N LEU A 708 -21.78 -45.24 41.13
CA LEU A 708 -22.50 -44.14 40.45
C LEU A 708 -23.05 -43.08 41.42
N PHE A 709 -23.35 -43.48 42.67
CA PHE A 709 -24.06 -42.64 43.63
C PHE A 709 -23.22 -42.22 44.86
N SER A 710 -22.00 -42.76 45.01
CA SER A 710 -21.07 -42.44 46.10
C SER A 710 -19.76 -41.87 45.54
N GLY A 711 -19.29 -40.78 46.14
CA GLY A 711 -18.10 -40.05 45.70
C GLY A 711 -18.43 -38.74 44.96
N LYS A 712 -17.40 -37.89 44.79
CA LYS A 712 -17.45 -36.67 43.99
C LYS A 712 -16.17 -36.63 43.13
N ARG A 713 -16.28 -36.33 41.83
CA ARG A 713 -15.11 -36.19 40.94
C ARG A 713 -14.21 -35.08 41.48
N LYS A 714 -13.00 -35.42 41.91
CA LYS A 714 -11.94 -34.47 42.30
C LYS A 714 -11.13 -34.08 41.06
N ALA A 715 -10.34 -33.01 41.15
CA ALA A 715 -9.31 -32.73 40.15
C ALA A 715 -8.22 -33.81 40.23
N GLY A 716 -8.06 -34.61 39.18
CA GLY A 716 -7.18 -35.78 39.14
C GLY A 716 -7.72 -36.89 38.23
N LYS A 717 -7.27 -38.13 38.45
CA LYS A 717 -7.85 -39.32 37.80
C LYS A 717 -9.33 -39.46 38.22
N THR A 718 -10.19 -39.92 37.31
CA THR A 718 -11.61 -40.15 37.60
C THR A 718 -11.99 -41.61 37.47
N ASP A 719 -12.93 -42.05 38.30
CA ASP A 719 -13.31 -43.47 38.51
C ASP A 719 -14.02 -44.12 37.31
N ARG A 720 -14.29 -43.32 36.27
CA ARG A 720 -14.71 -43.74 34.94
C ARG A 720 -13.97 -42.90 33.89
N ARG A 721 -13.79 -43.49 32.71
CA ARG A 721 -13.24 -42.85 31.50
C ARG A 721 -14.16 -41.74 31.00
#